data_AF-A0A651GXY5-F1
#
_entry.id   AF-A0A651GXY5-F1
#
_cell.length_a   1.000
_cell.length_b   1.000
_cell.length_c   1.000
_cell.angle_alpha   90.00
_cell.angle_beta   90.00
_cell.angle_gamma   90.00
#
_symmetry.space_group_name_H-M   'P 1'
#
loop_
_entity.id
_entity.type
_entity.pdbx_description
1 polymer ?
#
loop_
_entity_poly.entity_id
_entity_poly.type
_entity_poly.pdbx_seq_one_letter_code
_entity_poly.pdbx_strand_id
1 'polypeptide(L)'
;MIFFPNRILLLLAVFSIVIAVSALHAQPQRAYERGLDELSRGNTTNALDIWYTAYDRDGGVDGRIGFEFIRVVTENNLRNYYQAATEMYFRAIFDGEGMNSHAALRQEIDRMAPIIGEGIHRQWVEWWASRNRELVRDMRGYWVQNDPTPAKITNERLIEHWKRIAHSRKNFTRNSNTVYGADDRALIFVRYGEPDRRRSGILTLQSFNIRSWLENQAHLYTERRDDLEFSDIFPREDEDIINRLQNAIYEFHRYPEYEIWFYTSLADSQTEPLIFMFGTDVRNDQFLMQTSLEDFIPERAYFPDRVRQIDSVEFTRAGITPALMLQLIYYEQLAMVDPFFESRLNQLRTRVLDQGIEAFRGMDLAFRTESQQLVSQRGVRIDRQRSTYEQSVTRIPLEVHHYRFLDENLEPYLLTFVESSPREAFMIDYHRTRGRSLDNNGLLNGVNILEENPFYELVHNIQSYDDYWQVSEVFEDLPAIQISSANRYNRSESVFTIPHTGRVNQSVSVLLMNYDPDAATVNDTPFPPELRGWNRLQYRLPEPLISNTDSLEVADLVLGYFSDDYVSEPFSFAVANSQTVPFGETLLLHFEVYNLQRMENQFTHFELTYRILPVDDNGNVLTDQTEFILTLNFTNEEKHVIEDLEIETADLSPGLYELVAQFTDTESDQSKQRNIRFEVIE
;
A
#
# COMPACT_ATOMS: atom_id res chain seq x y z
N MET A 1 0.19 24.21 74.55
CA MET A 1 0.86 23.12 73.81
C MET A 1 -0.24 22.31 73.14
N ILE A 2 -0.63 22.67 71.92
CA ILE A 2 -1.73 22.05 71.17
C ILE A 2 -1.10 21.50 69.89
N PHE A 3 -1.01 20.18 69.76
CA PHE A 3 -0.44 19.51 68.60
C PHE A 3 -1.56 18.97 67.69
N PHE A 4 -1.43 19.26 66.39
CA PHE A 4 -2.36 18.93 65.31
C PHE A 4 -2.37 17.43 64.97
N PRO A 5 -3.52 16.70 65.08
CA PRO A 5 -3.62 15.32 64.62
C PRO A 5 -3.93 15.20 63.11
N ASN A 6 -4.37 16.27 62.44
CA ASN A 6 -4.92 16.20 61.08
C ASN A 6 -3.88 16.08 59.95
N ARG A 7 -2.59 16.28 60.21
CA ARG A 7 -1.54 16.14 59.16
C ARG A 7 -1.08 14.70 58.95
N ILE A 8 -1.19 13.83 59.96
CA ILE A 8 -0.76 12.42 59.87
C ILE A 8 -1.76 11.59 59.07
N LEU A 9 -3.07 11.85 59.23
CA LEU A 9 -4.13 11.18 58.47
C LEU A 9 -4.08 11.51 56.96
N LEU A 10 -3.74 12.76 56.61
CA LEU A 10 -3.58 13.17 55.21
C LEU A 10 -2.33 12.54 54.57
N LEU A 11 -1.24 12.42 55.32
CA LEU A 11 -0.01 11.73 54.88
C LEU A 11 -0.22 10.22 54.70
N LEU A 12 -0.94 9.56 55.61
CA LEU A 12 -1.28 8.14 55.49
C LEU A 12 -2.23 7.85 54.32
N ALA A 13 -3.20 8.73 54.05
CA ALA A 13 -4.08 8.62 52.90
C ALA A 13 -3.30 8.78 51.58
N VAL A 14 -2.42 9.78 51.47
CA VAL A 14 -1.56 9.97 50.29
C VAL A 14 -0.58 8.80 50.13
N PHE A 15 0.00 8.28 51.22
CA PHE A 15 0.92 7.13 51.16
C PHE A 15 0.20 5.84 50.76
N SER A 16 -1.04 5.64 51.22
CA SER A 16 -1.86 4.48 50.85
C SER A 16 -2.29 4.53 49.37
N ILE A 17 -2.60 5.72 48.85
CA ILE A 17 -2.89 5.94 47.42
C ILE A 17 -1.63 5.67 46.57
N VAL A 18 -0.46 6.14 47.00
CA VAL A 18 0.81 5.88 46.29
C VAL A 18 1.16 4.40 46.27
N ILE A 19 0.95 3.67 47.38
CA ILE A 19 1.19 2.22 47.43
C ILE A 19 0.20 1.46 46.52
N ALA A 20 -1.07 1.84 46.51
CA ALA A 20 -2.07 1.20 45.65
C ALA A 20 -1.77 1.41 44.15
N VAL A 21 -1.39 2.62 43.75
CA VAL A 21 -0.97 2.93 42.37
C VAL A 21 0.30 2.18 41.98
N SER A 22 1.25 2.04 42.91
CA SER A 22 2.49 1.26 42.70
C SER A 22 2.22 -0.24 42.55
N ALA A 23 1.27 -0.79 43.33
CA ALA A 23 0.91 -2.20 43.26
C ALA A 23 0.18 -2.57 41.96
N LEU A 24 -0.65 -1.66 41.44
CA LEU A 24 -1.32 -1.79 40.13
C LEU A 24 -0.31 -1.83 38.98
N HIS A 25 0.71 -0.96 38.99
CA HIS A 25 1.75 -0.94 37.94
C HIS A 25 2.78 -2.09 38.07
N ALA A 26 2.96 -2.68 39.26
CA ALA A 26 3.92 -3.76 39.48
C ALA A 26 3.46 -5.12 38.93
N GLN A 27 2.15 -5.35 38.75
CA GLN A 27 1.65 -6.63 38.22
C GLN A 27 1.93 -6.85 36.72
N PRO A 28 1.67 -5.87 35.82
CA PRO A 28 1.99 -5.99 34.40
C PRO A 28 3.49 -6.19 34.13
N GLN A 29 4.34 -5.42 34.83
CA GLN A 29 5.79 -5.56 34.70
C GLN A 29 6.30 -6.95 35.10
N ARG A 30 5.72 -7.54 36.15
CA ARG A 30 6.01 -8.93 36.55
C ARG A 30 5.48 -9.96 35.55
N ALA A 31 4.41 -9.67 34.82
CA ALA A 31 3.92 -10.55 33.78
C ALA A 31 4.86 -10.55 32.57
N TYR A 32 5.35 -9.38 32.17
CA TYR A 32 6.36 -9.24 31.12
C TYR A 32 7.61 -10.10 31.42
N GLU A 33 8.22 -9.89 32.59
CA GLU A 33 9.43 -10.61 33.00
C GLU A 33 9.22 -12.13 33.11
N ARG A 34 8.08 -12.58 33.65
CA ARG A 34 7.74 -14.01 33.74
C ARG A 34 7.56 -14.66 32.38
N GLY A 35 6.90 -13.98 31.43
CA GLY A 35 6.77 -14.53 30.08
C GLY A 35 8.12 -14.66 29.38
N LEU A 36 9.03 -13.69 29.55
CA LEU A 36 10.40 -13.81 29.03
C LEU A 36 11.18 -14.98 29.65
N ASP A 37 11.03 -15.21 30.96
CA ASP A 37 11.63 -16.36 31.65
C ASP A 37 11.11 -17.69 31.08
N GLU A 38 9.80 -17.82 30.85
CA GLU A 38 9.22 -19.01 30.20
C GLU A 38 9.71 -19.20 28.75
N LEU A 39 9.85 -18.12 27.97
CA LEU A 39 10.45 -18.19 26.63
C LEU A 39 11.89 -18.67 26.66
N SER A 40 12.68 -18.20 27.62
CA SER A 40 14.08 -18.64 27.79
C SER A 40 14.19 -20.13 28.12
N ARG A 41 13.14 -20.72 28.71
CA ARG A 41 12.99 -22.15 28.98
C ARG A 41 12.41 -22.94 27.81
N GLY A 42 12.02 -22.27 26.71
CA GLY A 42 11.37 -22.89 25.55
C GLY A 42 9.88 -23.13 25.69
N ASN A 43 9.23 -22.60 26.74
CA ASN A 43 7.81 -22.80 27.02
C ASN A 43 6.94 -21.71 26.36
N THR A 44 6.88 -21.70 25.03
CA THR A 44 6.21 -20.64 24.25
C THR A 44 4.74 -20.44 24.63
N THR A 45 3.94 -21.51 24.71
CA THR A 45 2.51 -21.40 25.04
C THR A 45 2.27 -20.81 26.42
N ASN A 46 3.03 -21.25 27.43
CA ASN A 46 2.91 -20.70 28.79
C ASN A 46 3.24 -19.19 28.83
N ALA A 47 4.26 -18.75 28.07
CA ALA A 47 4.59 -17.34 27.98
C ALA A 47 3.44 -16.52 27.39
N LEU A 48 2.84 -17.01 26.29
CA LEU A 48 1.68 -16.37 25.66
C LEU A 48 0.48 -16.33 26.62
N ASP A 49 0.17 -17.42 27.33
CA ASP A 49 -0.95 -17.47 28.27
C ASP A 49 -0.76 -16.47 29.44
N ILE A 50 0.47 -16.35 29.97
CA ILE A 50 0.80 -15.38 31.02
C ILE A 50 0.54 -13.95 30.52
N TRP A 51 0.98 -13.65 29.30
CA TRP A 51 0.83 -12.32 28.70
C TRP A 51 -0.62 -12.00 28.34
N TYR A 52 -1.34 -12.96 27.76
CA TYR A 52 -2.76 -12.82 27.42
C TYR A 52 -3.60 -12.57 28.68
N THR A 53 -3.40 -13.36 29.73
CA THR A 53 -4.09 -13.19 31.02
C THR A 53 -3.77 -11.85 31.68
N ALA A 54 -2.58 -11.30 31.46
CA ALA A 54 -2.22 -9.98 31.99
C ALA A 54 -2.96 -8.83 31.29
N TYR A 55 -3.34 -9.02 30.01
CA TYR A 55 -4.09 -8.04 29.22
C TYR A 55 -5.61 -8.14 29.39
N ASP A 56 -6.10 -9.26 29.91
CA ASP A 56 -7.52 -9.51 30.20
C ASP A 56 -7.97 -8.92 31.55
N ARG A 57 -7.04 -8.59 32.46
CA ARG A 57 -7.36 -8.05 33.78
C ARG A 57 -7.48 -6.52 33.76
N ASP A 58 -8.45 -5.99 34.49
CA ASP A 58 -8.58 -4.55 34.75
C ASP A 58 -7.31 -4.01 35.45
N GLY A 59 -6.49 -3.28 34.70
CA GLY A 59 -5.22 -2.70 35.16
C GLY A 59 -4.48 -1.98 34.04
N GLY A 60 -3.38 -1.27 34.38
CA GLY A 60 -2.55 -0.59 33.38
C GLY A 60 -1.87 -1.59 32.44
N VAL A 61 -1.73 -1.24 31.16
CA VAL A 61 -1.14 -2.12 30.14
C VAL A 61 0.36 -1.85 30.01
N ASP A 62 1.18 -2.90 30.11
CA ASP A 62 2.61 -2.81 29.76
C ASP A 62 2.77 -3.07 28.26
N GLY A 63 2.89 -1.99 27.47
CA GLY A 63 2.92 -2.05 26.02
C GLY A 63 4.01 -2.96 25.44
N ARG A 64 5.07 -3.26 26.21
CA ARG A 64 6.09 -4.23 25.79
C ARG A 64 5.52 -5.62 25.55
N ILE A 65 4.52 -6.02 26.33
CA ILE A 65 3.91 -7.34 26.23
C ILE A 65 3.26 -7.52 24.86
N GLY A 66 2.46 -6.55 24.37
CA GLY A 66 1.80 -6.68 23.07
C GLY A 66 2.78 -6.79 21.90
N PHE A 67 3.86 -5.99 21.90
CA PHE A 67 4.91 -6.10 20.88
C PHE A 67 5.69 -7.41 20.95
N GLU A 68 5.98 -7.92 22.15
CA GLU A 68 6.63 -9.23 22.30
C GLU A 68 5.71 -10.40 21.96
N PHE A 69 4.40 -10.28 22.25
CA PHE A 69 3.41 -11.29 21.95
C PHE A 69 3.30 -11.51 20.44
N ILE A 70 3.09 -10.45 19.66
CA ILE A 70 3.02 -10.56 18.19
C ILE A 70 4.33 -11.08 17.59
N ARG A 71 5.48 -10.66 18.13
CA ARG A 71 6.80 -11.18 17.72
C ARG A 71 6.85 -12.69 17.89
N VAL A 72 6.54 -13.21 19.07
CA VAL A 72 6.64 -14.64 19.38
C VAL A 72 5.63 -15.46 18.57
N VAL A 73 4.40 -14.96 18.42
CA VAL A 73 3.36 -15.60 17.63
C VAL A 73 3.78 -15.75 16.16
N THR A 74 4.32 -14.68 15.57
CA THR A 74 4.75 -14.69 14.16
C THR A 74 6.05 -15.46 13.92
N GLU A 75 7.02 -15.38 14.84
CA GLU A 75 8.27 -16.16 14.76
C GLU A 75 8.02 -17.68 14.78
N ASN A 76 6.99 -18.12 15.50
CA ASN A 76 6.61 -19.53 15.64
C ASN A 76 5.45 -19.95 14.70
N ASN A 77 4.96 -19.04 13.83
CA ASN A 77 3.82 -19.25 12.93
C ASN A 77 2.56 -19.79 13.64
N LEU A 78 2.25 -19.27 14.82
CA LEU A 78 1.12 -19.71 15.64
C LEU A 78 -0.20 -19.08 15.17
N ARG A 79 -0.75 -19.55 14.04
CA ARG A 79 -1.91 -18.95 13.36
C ARG A 79 -3.13 -18.73 14.25
N ASN A 80 -3.42 -19.66 15.16
CA ASN A 80 -4.56 -19.56 16.08
C ASN A 80 -4.48 -18.36 17.03
N TYR A 81 -3.30 -17.73 17.15
CA TYR A 81 -3.07 -16.55 17.99
C TYR A 81 -2.97 -15.24 17.18
N TYR A 82 -3.15 -15.25 15.85
CA TYR A 82 -3.01 -14.03 15.04
C TYR A 82 -4.03 -12.95 15.41
N GLN A 83 -5.29 -13.33 15.61
CA GLN A 83 -6.32 -12.39 16.09
C GLN A 83 -5.92 -11.76 17.43
N ALA A 84 -5.58 -12.59 18.42
CA ALA A 84 -5.16 -12.11 19.73
C ALA A 84 -3.89 -11.24 19.65
N ALA A 85 -2.96 -11.57 18.76
CA ALA A 85 -1.76 -10.78 18.54
C ALA A 85 -2.05 -9.39 17.96
N THR A 86 -2.98 -9.28 17.00
CA THR A 86 -3.43 -7.99 16.47
C THR A 86 -4.10 -7.15 17.55
N GLU A 87 -5.02 -7.74 18.33
CA GLU A 87 -5.70 -7.05 19.43
C GLU A 87 -4.71 -6.54 20.50
N MET A 88 -3.79 -7.40 20.94
CA MET A 88 -2.77 -7.05 21.94
C MET A 88 -1.78 -6.01 21.41
N TYR A 89 -1.46 -6.03 20.12
CA TYR A 89 -0.63 -5.01 19.48
C TYR A 89 -1.31 -3.63 19.52
N PHE A 90 -2.59 -3.54 19.13
CA PHE A 90 -3.31 -2.26 19.19
C PHE A 90 -3.47 -1.78 20.63
N ARG A 91 -3.82 -2.66 21.57
CA ARG A 91 -3.86 -2.30 23.01
C ARG A 91 -2.50 -1.81 23.53
N ALA A 92 -1.39 -2.41 23.09
CA ALA A 92 -0.05 -1.95 23.49
C ALA A 92 0.25 -0.51 23.03
N ILE A 93 -0.25 -0.11 21.85
CA ILE A 93 -0.08 1.25 21.34
C ILE A 93 -1.00 2.24 22.09
N PHE A 94 -2.26 1.86 22.35
CA PHE A 94 -3.26 2.76 22.93
C PHE A 94 -3.17 2.89 24.44
N ASP A 95 -3.14 1.74 25.12
CA ASP A 95 -3.30 1.66 26.58
C ASP A 95 -1.94 1.52 27.29
N GLY A 96 -0.85 1.45 26.52
CA GLY A 96 0.51 1.27 27.04
C GLY A 96 0.95 2.39 27.98
N GLU A 97 1.07 2.09 29.27
CA GLU A 97 1.43 3.06 30.30
C GLU A 97 2.87 2.90 30.80
N GLY A 98 3.46 4.01 31.29
CA GLY A 98 4.79 4.02 31.89
C GLY A 98 5.96 4.23 30.92
N MET A 99 7.16 4.47 31.48
CA MET A 99 8.37 4.79 30.70
C MET A 99 8.83 3.65 29.79
N ASN A 100 8.64 2.40 30.23
CA ASN A 100 9.03 1.23 29.45
C ASN A 100 8.15 1.04 28.21
N SER A 101 6.83 1.20 28.36
CA SER A 101 5.87 1.19 27.23
C SER A 101 6.18 2.31 26.25
N HIS A 102 6.47 3.52 26.76
CA HIS A 102 6.83 4.66 25.92
C HIS A 102 8.14 4.42 25.14
N ALA A 103 9.15 3.81 25.76
CA ALA A 103 10.39 3.43 25.08
C ALA A 103 10.19 2.30 24.05
N ALA A 104 9.32 1.34 24.33
CA ALA A 104 8.97 0.29 23.37
C ALA A 104 8.21 0.84 22.15
N LEU A 105 7.29 1.79 22.36
CA LEU A 105 6.62 2.48 21.26
C LEU A 105 7.62 3.20 20.33
N ARG A 106 8.68 3.78 20.89
CA ARG A 106 9.76 4.40 20.08
C ARG A 106 10.42 3.39 19.15
N GLN A 107 10.72 2.19 19.68
CA GLN A 107 11.32 1.11 18.89
C GLN A 107 10.36 0.65 17.79
N GLU A 108 9.05 0.63 18.07
CA GLU A 108 8.06 0.27 17.06
C GLU A 108 7.98 1.28 15.92
N ILE A 109 8.01 2.58 16.23
CA ILE A 109 8.11 3.64 15.22
C ILE A 109 9.34 3.41 14.31
N ASP A 110 10.48 3.02 14.89
CA ASP A 110 11.68 2.72 14.09
C ASP A 110 11.54 1.45 13.25
N ARG A 111 10.86 0.41 13.74
CA ARG A 111 10.56 -0.80 12.97
C ARG A 111 9.62 -0.52 11.80
N MET A 112 8.73 0.45 11.92
CA MET A 112 7.82 0.85 10.85
C MET A 112 8.47 1.82 9.84
N ALA A 113 9.62 2.43 10.17
CA ALA A 113 10.26 3.44 9.32
C ALA A 113 10.40 3.05 7.84
N PRO A 114 10.81 1.80 7.48
CA PRO A 114 10.98 1.41 6.09
C PRO A 114 9.67 1.35 5.28
N ILE A 115 8.51 1.21 5.92
CA ILE A 115 7.21 1.03 5.26
C ILE A 115 6.34 2.29 5.30
N ILE A 116 6.57 3.19 6.26
CA ILE A 116 5.87 4.49 6.34
C ILE A 116 6.62 5.60 5.59
N GLY A 117 7.95 5.49 5.47
CA GLY A 117 8.82 6.48 4.85
C GLY A 117 9.23 7.63 5.77
N GLU A 118 10.29 8.35 5.38
CA GLU A 118 10.97 9.32 6.26
C GLU A 118 10.10 10.49 6.74
N GLY A 119 9.16 10.95 5.92
CA GLY A 119 8.28 12.07 6.28
C GLY A 119 7.37 11.73 7.47
N ILE A 120 6.65 10.61 7.36
CA ILE A 120 5.77 10.10 8.42
C ILE A 120 6.59 9.68 9.63
N HIS A 121 7.73 8.99 9.43
CA HIS A 121 8.62 8.60 10.53
C HIS A 121 9.09 9.81 11.34
N ARG A 122 9.54 10.89 10.70
CA ARG A 122 9.97 12.12 11.39
C ARG A 122 8.82 12.72 12.19
N GLN A 123 7.62 12.80 11.61
CA GLN A 123 6.43 13.30 12.27
C GLN A 123 6.07 12.44 13.50
N TRP A 124 6.11 11.12 13.37
CA TRP A 124 5.84 10.19 14.47
C TRP A 124 6.86 10.32 15.60
N VAL A 125 8.14 10.51 15.28
CA VAL A 125 9.18 10.75 16.30
C VAL A 125 8.93 12.05 17.05
N GLU A 126 8.52 13.11 16.37
CA GLU A 126 8.17 14.39 16.99
C GLU A 126 6.93 14.26 17.89
N TRP A 127 5.88 13.59 17.40
CA TRP A 127 4.67 13.31 18.17
C TRP A 127 4.94 12.40 19.36
N TRP A 128 5.82 11.42 19.22
CA TRP A 128 6.28 10.58 20.32
C TRP A 128 6.98 11.42 21.39
N ALA A 129 7.94 12.27 21.00
CA ALA A 129 8.70 13.10 21.93
C ALA A 129 7.80 14.09 22.70
N SER A 130 6.78 14.62 22.03
CA SER A 130 5.79 15.54 22.61
C SER A 130 4.61 14.85 23.32
N ARG A 131 4.54 13.51 23.30
CA ARG A 131 3.40 12.71 23.79
C ARG A 131 2.06 13.12 23.17
N ASN A 132 2.09 13.43 21.88
CA ASN A 132 0.90 13.78 21.14
C ASN A 132 0.02 12.52 20.93
N ARG A 133 -1.28 12.63 21.26
CA ARG A 133 -2.27 11.55 21.09
C ARG A 133 -2.50 11.18 19.63
N GLU A 134 -2.19 12.10 18.71
CA GLU A 134 -2.26 11.90 17.27
C GLU A 134 -1.38 10.75 16.77
N LEU A 135 -0.26 10.46 17.44
CA LEU A 135 0.63 9.36 17.08
C LEU A 135 -0.09 8.01 17.06
N VAL A 136 -0.79 7.70 18.14
CA VAL A 136 -1.46 6.41 18.35
C VAL A 136 -2.57 6.21 17.32
N ARG A 137 -3.33 7.28 17.06
CA ARG A 137 -4.37 7.34 16.04
C ARG A 137 -3.80 7.05 14.65
N ASP A 138 -2.74 7.74 14.27
CA ASP A 138 -2.13 7.62 12.95
C ASP A 138 -1.46 6.24 12.74
N MET A 139 -0.81 5.70 13.77
CA MET A 139 -0.22 4.36 13.72
C MET A 139 -1.26 3.26 13.50
N ARG A 140 -2.42 3.32 14.18
CA ARG A 140 -3.50 2.35 13.94
C ARG A 140 -4.15 2.57 12.59
N GLY A 141 -4.41 3.83 12.23
CA GLY A 141 -4.92 4.19 10.91
C GLY A 141 -4.06 3.61 9.80
N TYR A 142 -2.73 3.67 9.93
CA TYR A 142 -1.81 3.05 8.97
C TYR A 142 -2.08 1.55 8.78
N TRP A 143 -2.20 0.78 9.87
CA TRP A 143 -2.42 -0.66 9.77
C TRP A 143 -3.81 -1.01 9.24
N VAL A 144 -4.85 -0.34 9.75
CA VAL A 144 -6.24 -0.53 9.27
C VAL A 144 -6.36 -0.16 7.80
N GLN A 145 -5.74 0.93 7.37
CA GLN A 145 -5.73 1.36 5.98
C GLN A 145 -4.92 0.46 5.05
N ASN A 146 -4.03 -0.38 5.56
CA ASN A 146 -3.27 -1.33 4.73
C ASN A 146 -3.74 -2.77 4.93
N ASP A 147 -4.84 -2.97 5.64
CA ASP A 147 -5.41 -4.29 5.90
C ASP A 147 -6.21 -4.84 4.70
N PRO A 148 -5.78 -5.92 4.03
CA PRO A 148 -6.54 -6.46 2.91
C PRO A 148 -7.95 -6.94 3.30
N THR A 149 -8.15 -7.43 4.54
CA THR A 149 -9.42 -8.02 4.97
C THR A 149 -9.95 -7.39 6.27
N PRO A 150 -10.31 -6.09 6.25
CA PRO A 150 -10.63 -5.32 7.45
C PRO A 150 -11.91 -5.80 8.15
N ALA A 151 -12.78 -6.52 7.44
CA ALA A 151 -13.93 -7.23 8.00
C ALA A 151 -13.54 -8.28 9.05
N LYS A 152 -12.27 -8.70 9.07
CA LYS A 152 -11.72 -9.62 10.07
C LYS A 152 -10.92 -8.83 11.12
N ILE A 153 -10.88 -9.36 12.33
CA ILE A 153 -10.14 -8.74 13.45
C ILE A 153 -8.63 -8.90 13.26
N THR A 154 -8.20 -9.99 12.61
CA THR A 154 -6.79 -10.18 12.27
C THR A 154 -6.40 -9.16 11.22
N ASN A 155 -5.31 -8.44 11.45
CA ASN A 155 -4.74 -7.52 10.46
C ASN A 155 -3.60 -8.22 9.74
N GLU A 156 -3.88 -8.75 8.55
CA GLU A 156 -2.94 -9.63 7.84
C GLU A 156 -1.66 -8.89 7.43
N ARG A 157 -1.74 -7.59 7.15
CA ARG A 157 -0.57 -6.78 6.80
C ARG A 157 0.37 -6.58 7.99
N LEU A 158 -0.18 -6.35 9.18
CA LEU A 158 0.58 -6.27 10.42
C LEU A 158 1.24 -7.62 10.75
N ILE A 159 0.49 -8.72 10.63
CA ILE A 159 1.03 -10.08 10.83
C ILE A 159 2.16 -10.37 9.84
N GLU A 160 1.97 -10.04 8.57
CA GLU A 160 3.00 -10.17 7.55
C GLU A 160 4.25 -9.35 7.89
N HIS A 161 4.09 -8.09 8.31
CA HIS A 161 5.21 -7.24 8.69
C HIS A 161 6.09 -7.91 9.76
N TRP A 162 5.47 -8.44 10.81
CA TRP A 162 6.19 -9.15 11.87
C TRP A 162 6.78 -10.49 11.42
N LYS A 163 6.09 -11.24 10.54
CA LYS A 163 6.68 -12.43 9.89
C LYS A 163 7.92 -12.08 9.07
N ARG A 164 7.93 -10.93 8.36
CA ARG A 164 9.09 -10.46 7.59
C ARG A 164 10.25 -10.04 8.48
N ILE A 165 9.97 -9.41 9.64
CA ILE A 165 10.99 -9.11 10.65
C ILE A 165 11.59 -10.41 11.19
N ALA A 166 10.75 -11.39 11.56
CA ALA A 166 11.19 -12.69 12.04
C ALA A 166 12.08 -13.42 11.03
N HIS A 167 11.65 -13.46 9.76
CA HIS A 167 12.44 -14.01 8.66
C HIS A 167 13.78 -13.27 8.52
N SER A 168 13.77 -11.94 8.57
CA SER A 168 14.98 -11.13 8.40
C SER A 168 16.02 -11.41 9.49
N ARG A 169 15.59 -11.50 10.75
CA ARG A 169 16.48 -11.86 11.87
C ARG A 169 17.15 -13.22 11.70
N LYS A 170 16.44 -14.18 11.12
CA LYS A 170 16.93 -15.55 10.91
C LYS A 170 17.88 -15.66 9.72
N ASN A 171 17.64 -14.91 8.65
CA ASN A 171 18.32 -15.11 7.37
C ASN A 171 19.34 -14.02 7.01
N PHE A 172 19.24 -12.82 7.59
CA PHE A 172 20.09 -11.67 7.28
C PHE A 172 21.04 -11.33 8.44
N THR A 173 21.93 -12.27 8.74
CA THR A 173 22.80 -12.25 9.93
C THR A 173 24.24 -11.81 9.64
N ARG A 174 24.53 -11.26 8.45
CA ARG A 174 25.92 -10.86 8.09
C ARG A 174 26.38 -9.61 8.83
N ASN A 175 25.42 -8.84 9.32
CA ASN A 175 25.57 -7.66 10.16
C ASN A 175 24.34 -7.55 11.06
N SER A 176 24.37 -6.69 12.07
CA SER A 176 23.25 -6.44 13.00
C SER A 176 23.03 -4.95 13.23
N ASN A 177 23.22 -4.14 12.18
CA ASN A 177 23.21 -2.69 12.22
C ASN A 177 21.80 -2.08 12.08
N THR A 178 20.80 -2.87 11.66
CA THR A 178 19.42 -2.39 11.52
C THR A 178 18.62 -2.49 12.81
N VAL A 179 17.49 -1.76 12.89
CA VAL A 179 16.52 -1.83 14.01
C VAL A 179 15.99 -3.25 14.27
N TYR A 180 16.05 -4.13 13.28
CA TYR A 180 15.59 -5.50 13.39
C TYR A 180 16.62 -6.42 14.05
N GLY A 181 17.87 -5.97 14.26
CA GLY A 181 18.99 -6.82 14.67
C GLY A 181 19.50 -7.69 13.52
N ALA A 182 19.38 -7.21 12.29
CA ALA A 182 19.77 -7.88 11.04
C ALA A 182 20.59 -6.91 10.15
N ASP A 183 21.09 -7.39 9.01
CA ASP A 183 21.77 -6.55 8.01
C ASP A 183 20.79 -5.79 7.10
N ASP A 184 21.31 -4.89 6.25
CA ASP A 184 20.51 -3.97 5.44
C ASP A 184 19.54 -4.65 4.45
N ARG A 185 19.75 -5.94 4.13
CA ARG A 185 18.79 -6.73 3.35
C ARG A 185 17.41 -6.78 4.03
N ALA A 186 17.39 -6.76 5.36
CA ALA A 186 16.17 -6.72 6.16
C ALA A 186 15.29 -5.49 5.85
N LEU A 187 15.90 -4.33 5.60
CA LEU A 187 15.17 -3.09 5.33
C LEU A 187 14.36 -3.21 4.02
N ILE A 188 14.95 -3.82 3.00
CA ILE A 188 14.29 -4.05 1.70
C ILE A 188 13.28 -5.19 1.79
N PHE A 189 13.65 -6.27 2.46
CA PHE A 189 12.78 -7.44 2.60
C PHE A 189 11.51 -7.14 3.38
N VAL A 190 11.60 -6.39 4.49
CA VAL A 190 10.41 -5.99 5.26
C VAL A 190 9.47 -5.13 4.41
N ARG A 191 10.04 -4.29 3.54
CA ARG A 191 9.31 -3.39 2.65
C ARG A 191 8.59 -4.12 1.51
N TYR A 192 9.29 -4.99 0.79
CA TYR A 192 8.81 -5.56 -0.47
C TYR A 192 8.62 -7.08 -0.49
N GLY A 193 9.15 -7.80 0.51
CA GLY A 193 9.18 -9.26 0.54
C GLY A 193 10.35 -9.84 -0.27
N GLU A 194 10.24 -11.12 -0.63
CA GLU A 194 11.23 -11.80 -1.45
C GLU A 194 11.40 -11.11 -2.82
N PRO A 195 12.65 -10.94 -3.31
CA PRO A 195 12.90 -10.47 -4.66
C PRO A 195 12.54 -11.52 -5.72
N ASP A 196 12.16 -11.06 -6.92
CA ASP A 196 11.85 -11.92 -8.06
C ASP A 196 13.10 -12.72 -8.52
N ARG A 197 14.29 -12.12 -8.40
CA ARG A 197 15.58 -12.80 -8.69
C ARG A 197 16.67 -12.35 -7.72
N ARG A 198 17.55 -13.27 -7.35
CA ARG A 198 18.77 -13.02 -6.56
C ARG A 198 20.02 -13.50 -7.27
N ARG A 199 21.10 -12.74 -7.13
CA ARG A 199 22.43 -13.07 -7.67
C ARG A 199 23.49 -12.70 -6.66
N SER A 200 24.31 -13.66 -6.27
CA SER A 200 25.40 -13.46 -5.31
C SER A 200 26.70 -13.97 -5.88
N GLY A 201 27.80 -13.34 -5.49
CA GLY A 201 29.12 -13.75 -5.93
C GLY A 201 30.23 -12.94 -5.29
N ILE A 202 31.42 -13.09 -5.84
CA ILE A 202 32.60 -12.32 -5.47
C ILE A 202 33.06 -11.62 -6.74
N LEU A 203 33.29 -10.31 -6.68
CA LEU A 203 33.93 -9.61 -7.80
C LEU A 203 35.40 -10.03 -7.82
N THR A 204 35.87 -10.56 -8.95
CA THR A 204 37.25 -11.03 -9.10
C THR A 204 38.01 -10.18 -10.11
N LEU A 205 39.27 -10.51 -10.40
CA LEU A 205 40.05 -9.91 -11.49
C LEU A 205 40.22 -10.84 -12.70
N GLN A 206 39.50 -11.97 -12.75
CA GLN A 206 39.81 -13.08 -13.68
C GLN A 206 39.40 -12.82 -15.14
N SER A 207 38.56 -11.83 -15.43
CA SER A 207 37.90 -11.69 -16.75
C SER A 207 38.62 -10.80 -17.78
N PHE A 208 39.63 -10.02 -17.38
CA PHE A 208 40.40 -9.19 -18.32
C PHE A 208 41.86 -9.66 -18.38
N ASN A 209 42.40 -9.84 -19.59
CA ASN A 209 43.83 -9.67 -19.78
C ASN A 209 44.09 -8.16 -19.71
N ILE A 210 44.03 -7.60 -18.48
CA ILE A 210 44.14 -6.16 -18.17
C ILE A 210 45.34 -5.57 -18.92
N ARG A 211 46.42 -6.35 -18.96
CA ARG A 211 47.62 -6.07 -19.72
C ARG A 211 47.36 -5.85 -21.21
N SER A 212 46.68 -6.75 -21.92
CA SER A 212 46.39 -6.59 -23.37
C SER A 212 45.50 -5.38 -23.67
N TRP A 213 44.57 -5.03 -22.78
CA TRP A 213 43.76 -3.83 -22.94
C TRP A 213 44.58 -2.56 -22.70
N LEU A 214 45.38 -2.54 -21.62
CA LEU A 214 46.29 -1.44 -21.31
C LEU A 214 47.35 -1.25 -22.40
N GLU A 215 47.87 -2.34 -22.95
CA GLU A 215 48.81 -2.35 -24.07
C GLU A 215 48.14 -1.80 -25.33
N ASN A 216 46.92 -2.22 -25.68
CA ASN A 216 46.19 -1.68 -26.84
C ASN A 216 45.89 -0.19 -26.70
N GLN A 217 45.54 0.28 -25.50
CA GLN A 217 45.32 1.70 -25.26
C GLN A 217 46.63 2.48 -25.30
N ALA A 218 47.73 1.98 -24.72
CA ALA A 218 49.05 2.60 -24.81
C ALA A 218 49.58 2.66 -26.26
N HIS A 219 49.38 1.59 -27.04
CA HIS A 219 49.87 1.48 -28.42
C HIS A 219 49.16 2.38 -29.42
N LEU A 220 47.86 2.65 -29.25
CA LEU A 220 47.09 3.62 -30.08
C LEU A 220 47.67 5.06 -30.02
N TYR A 221 48.53 5.35 -29.05
CA TYR A 221 49.14 6.68 -28.87
C TYR A 221 50.59 6.78 -29.35
N THR A 222 51.31 5.66 -29.51
CA THR A 222 52.61 5.67 -30.20
C THR A 222 52.48 6.11 -31.66
N GLU A 223 51.45 5.63 -32.37
CA GLU A 223 51.24 5.95 -33.79
C GLU A 223 50.76 7.41 -34.02
N ARG A 224 50.13 8.05 -33.03
CA ARG A 224 49.64 9.43 -33.14
C ARG A 224 50.73 10.49 -32.87
N ARG A 225 51.89 10.06 -32.38
CA ARG A 225 53.05 10.91 -32.04
C ARG A 225 54.11 10.96 -33.14
N ASP A 226 54.00 10.12 -34.17
CA ASP A 226 54.95 10.04 -35.28
C ASP A 226 55.02 11.31 -36.17
N ASP A 227 54.16 12.31 -35.93
CA ASP A 227 54.23 13.62 -36.60
C ASP A 227 55.19 14.62 -35.91
N LEU A 228 55.88 14.24 -34.83
CA LEU A 228 56.92 15.06 -34.19
C LEU A 228 58.22 14.24 -34.07
N GLU A 229 59.23 14.63 -34.85
CA GLU A 229 60.59 14.07 -34.83
C GLU A 229 61.20 14.05 -33.42
N PHE A 230 60.97 12.98 -32.67
CA PHE A 230 61.73 12.62 -31.47
C PHE A 230 61.66 11.09 -31.30
N SER A 231 62.48 10.37 -32.06
CA SER A 231 62.68 8.93 -31.85
C SER A 231 63.67 8.67 -30.70
N ASP A 232 63.42 7.57 -29.99
CA ASP A 232 64.41 6.70 -29.33
C ASP A 232 64.67 6.76 -27.81
N ILE A 233 63.76 7.29 -26.95
CA ILE A 233 63.96 7.18 -25.48
C ILE A 233 62.81 6.54 -24.67
N PHE A 234 61.59 6.37 -25.19
CA PHE A 234 60.41 6.14 -24.32
C PHE A 234 59.73 4.75 -24.23
N PRO A 235 60.18 3.61 -24.81
CA PRO A 235 59.45 2.35 -24.65
C PRO A 235 59.51 1.74 -23.23
N ARG A 236 60.42 2.21 -22.36
CA ARG A 236 60.53 1.72 -20.96
C ARG A 236 59.54 2.37 -19.99
N GLU A 237 59.05 3.58 -20.29
CA GLU A 237 58.15 4.30 -19.38
C GLU A 237 56.71 3.73 -19.43
N ASP A 238 56.25 3.27 -20.60
CA ASP A 238 54.89 2.72 -20.76
C ASP A 238 54.73 1.36 -20.07
N GLU A 239 55.71 0.46 -20.17
CA GLU A 239 55.68 -0.84 -19.48
C GLU A 239 55.72 -0.66 -17.95
N ASP A 240 56.49 0.33 -17.47
CA ASP A 240 56.52 0.69 -16.04
C ASP A 240 55.19 1.27 -15.56
N ILE A 241 54.51 2.11 -16.36
CA ILE A 241 53.19 2.65 -16.06
C ILE A 241 52.15 1.53 -16.00
N ILE A 242 52.15 0.62 -16.99
CA ILE A 242 51.24 -0.53 -17.06
C ILE A 242 51.43 -1.44 -15.84
N ASN A 243 52.68 -1.78 -15.49
CA ASN A 243 52.99 -2.61 -14.32
C ASN A 243 52.58 -1.94 -13.01
N ARG A 244 52.79 -0.62 -12.86
CA ARG A 244 52.36 0.14 -11.66
C ARG A 244 50.85 0.22 -11.54
N LEU A 245 50.14 0.43 -12.65
CA LEU A 245 48.67 0.45 -12.67
C LEU A 245 48.10 -0.93 -12.33
N GLN A 246 48.65 -1.98 -12.92
CA GLN A 246 48.30 -3.36 -12.58
C GLN A 246 48.50 -3.64 -11.08
N ASN A 247 49.65 -3.26 -10.51
CA ASN A 247 49.91 -3.40 -9.08
C ASN A 247 48.92 -2.60 -8.23
N ALA A 248 48.56 -1.38 -8.63
CA ALA A 248 47.57 -0.56 -7.94
C ALA A 248 46.17 -1.21 -7.98
N ILE A 249 45.77 -1.78 -9.11
CA ILE A 249 44.50 -2.52 -9.24
C ILE A 249 44.49 -3.72 -8.28
N TYR A 250 45.57 -4.51 -8.23
CA TYR A 250 45.68 -5.63 -7.28
C TYR A 250 45.69 -5.16 -5.81
N GLU A 251 46.32 -4.02 -5.51
CA GLU A 251 46.36 -3.44 -4.15
C GLU A 251 44.98 -2.93 -3.69
N PHE A 252 44.19 -2.39 -4.63
CA PHE A 252 42.89 -1.79 -4.35
C PHE A 252 41.73 -2.79 -4.43
N HIS A 253 41.86 -3.85 -5.22
CA HIS A 253 40.86 -4.90 -5.29
C HIS A 253 40.86 -5.76 -4.02
N ARG A 254 39.75 -5.74 -3.28
CA ARG A 254 39.58 -6.48 -2.03
C ARG A 254 38.65 -7.71 -2.14
N TYR A 255 38.44 -8.24 -3.35
CA TYR A 255 37.52 -9.35 -3.60
C TYR A 255 36.16 -9.19 -2.91
N PRO A 256 35.46 -8.07 -3.14
CA PRO A 256 34.22 -7.79 -2.43
C PRO A 256 33.16 -8.84 -2.78
N GLU A 257 32.51 -9.36 -1.74
CA GLU A 257 31.29 -10.15 -1.89
C GLU A 257 30.14 -9.24 -2.27
N TYR A 258 29.27 -9.71 -3.17
CA TYR A 258 28.06 -9.00 -3.55
C TYR A 258 26.83 -9.91 -3.49
N GLU A 259 25.69 -9.28 -3.26
CA GLU A 259 24.36 -9.85 -3.46
C GLU A 259 23.46 -8.78 -4.11
N ILE A 260 22.78 -9.15 -5.19
CA ILE A 260 21.93 -8.26 -6.00
C ILE A 260 20.53 -8.83 -6.03
N TRP A 261 19.57 -8.01 -5.66
CA TRP A 261 18.14 -8.32 -5.67
C TRP A 261 17.46 -7.56 -6.80
N PHE A 262 16.62 -8.28 -7.55
CA PHE A 262 15.86 -7.73 -8.66
C PHE A 262 14.37 -7.85 -8.35
N TYR A 263 13.65 -6.76 -8.54
CA TYR A 263 12.20 -6.70 -8.46
C TYR A 263 11.63 -6.20 -9.80
N THR A 264 10.96 -7.07 -10.53
CA THR A 264 10.34 -6.81 -11.84
C THR A 264 8.88 -6.40 -11.73
N SER A 265 8.22 -6.69 -10.60
CA SER A 265 6.77 -6.59 -10.44
C SER A 265 6.31 -5.53 -9.43
N LEU A 266 7.15 -4.54 -9.12
CA LEU A 266 6.82 -3.51 -8.11
C LEU A 266 6.03 -2.32 -8.65
N ALA A 267 5.98 -2.12 -9.97
CA ALA A 267 5.17 -1.07 -10.59
C ALA A 267 4.67 -1.55 -11.95
N ASP A 268 3.35 -1.46 -12.19
CA ASP A 268 2.70 -1.94 -13.41
C ASP A 268 3.18 -1.22 -14.69
N SER A 269 3.87 -0.08 -14.53
CA SER A 269 4.40 0.74 -15.63
C SER A 269 5.91 0.59 -15.88
N GLN A 270 6.63 -0.24 -15.10
CA GLN A 270 8.09 -0.37 -15.26
C GLN A 270 8.47 -1.51 -16.20
N THR A 271 9.19 -1.16 -17.26
CA THR A 271 9.82 -2.12 -18.19
C THR A 271 11.16 -2.65 -17.68
N GLU A 272 11.77 -2.00 -16.69
CA GLU A 272 13.08 -2.36 -16.13
C GLU A 272 12.98 -2.73 -14.64
N PRO A 273 13.76 -3.73 -14.17
CA PRO A 273 13.72 -4.13 -12.77
C PRO A 273 14.31 -3.07 -11.83
N LEU A 274 13.74 -2.98 -10.63
CA LEU A 274 14.36 -2.29 -9.51
C LEU A 274 15.47 -3.17 -8.93
N ILE A 275 16.66 -2.58 -8.74
CA ILE A 275 17.87 -3.29 -8.35
C ILE A 275 18.34 -2.77 -6.99
N PHE A 276 18.51 -3.68 -6.03
CA PHE A 276 19.20 -3.41 -4.77
C PHE A 276 20.49 -4.21 -4.70
N MET A 277 21.57 -3.56 -4.27
CA MET A 277 22.88 -4.18 -4.15
C MET A 277 23.33 -4.18 -2.70
N PHE A 278 23.91 -5.28 -2.26
CA PHE A 278 24.46 -5.48 -0.93
C PHE A 278 25.85 -6.07 -1.05
N GLY A 279 26.72 -5.77 -0.11
CA GLY A 279 28.05 -6.34 -0.11
C GLY A 279 28.98 -5.69 0.91
N THR A 280 30.22 -6.17 0.94
CA THR A 280 31.22 -5.69 1.91
C THR A 280 31.68 -4.29 1.54
N ASP A 281 31.33 -3.30 2.38
CA ASP A 281 31.80 -1.92 2.22
C ASP A 281 33.31 -1.86 2.48
N VAL A 282 34.02 -1.27 1.52
CA VAL A 282 35.49 -1.29 1.48
C VAL A 282 36.13 -0.43 2.58
N ARG A 283 35.37 0.49 3.18
CA ARG A 283 35.84 1.45 4.20
C ARG A 283 35.82 0.85 5.59
N ASN A 284 34.82 0.04 5.92
CA ASN A 284 34.60 -0.48 7.27
C ASN A 284 34.53 -2.02 7.35
N ASP A 285 34.63 -2.74 6.23
CA ASP A 285 34.57 -4.21 6.14
C ASP A 285 33.24 -4.79 6.66
N GLN A 286 32.17 -4.00 6.58
CA GLN A 286 30.82 -4.41 6.99
C GLN A 286 29.96 -4.74 5.78
N PHE A 287 29.12 -5.76 5.89
CA PHE A 287 28.13 -6.08 4.86
C PHE A 287 26.97 -5.09 4.96
N LEU A 288 26.83 -4.23 3.94
CA LEU A 288 25.89 -3.11 3.88
C LEU A 288 25.22 -3.01 2.51
N MET A 289 24.13 -2.25 2.43
CA MET A 289 23.54 -1.85 1.16
C MET A 289 24.45 -0.86 0.44
N GLN A 290 24.63 -1.10 -0.87
CA GLN A 290 25.46 -0.28 -1.75
C GLN A 290 24.56 0.55 -2.65
N THR A 291 24.93 1.82 -2.86
CA THR A 291 24.18 2.75 -3.73
C THR A 291 24.51 2.54 -5.20
N SER A 292 25.72 2.05 -5.48
CA SER A 292 26.15 1.71 -6.82
C SER A 292 27.30 0.68 -6.80
N LEU A 293 27.68 0.14 -7.97
CA LEU A 293 28.79 -0.82 -8.08
C LEU A 293 30.14 -0.19 -7.70
N GLU A 294 30.23 1.13 -7.80
CA GLU A 294 31.40 1.92 -7.46
C GLU A 294 31.68 1.95 -5.95
N ASP A 295 30.70 1.69 -5.09
CA ASP A 295 30.93 1.65 -3.64
C ASP A 295 31.80 0.44 -3.22
N PHE A 296 31.95 -0.56 -4.10
CA PHE A 296 32.90 -1.67 -3.97
C PHE A 296 34.35 -1.29 -4.33
N ILE A 297 34.59 -0.04 -4.73
CA ILE A 297 35.91 0.47 -5.10
C ILE A 297 36.39 1.43 -4.01
N PRO A 298 37.55 1.19 -3.38
CA PRO A 298 38.06 2.07 -2.35
C PRO A 298 38.31 3.50 -2.87
N GLU A 299 38.01 4.53 -2.08
CA GLU A 299 38.23 5.96 -2.44
C GLU A 299 39.68 6.24 -2.92
N ARG A 300 40.67 5.55 -2.34
CA ARG A 300 42.09 5.65 -2.74
C ARG A 300 42.35 5.27 -4.21
N ALA A 301 41.48 4.49 -4.84
CA ALA A 301 41.59 4.12 -6.25
C ALA A 301 41.16 5.26 -7.20
N TYR A 302 40.31 6.19 -6.73
CA TYR A 302 39.89 7.39 -7.47
C TYR A 302 40.93 8.51 -7.37
N PHE A 303 41.76 8.51 -6.32
CA PHE A 303 42.77 9.54 -6.06
C PHE A 303 44.17 8.95 -5.78
N PRO A 304 44.76 8.19 -6.71
CA PRO A 304 46.04 7.49 -6.47
C PRO A 304 47.22 8.44 -6.21
N ASP A 305 47.21 9.64 -6.79
CA ASP A 305 48.32 10.61 -6.72
C ASP A 305 48.47 11.28 -5.34
N ARG A 306 47.45 11.22 -4.47
CA ARG A 306 47.47 11.89 -3.14
C ARG A 306 48.27 11.13 -2.07
N VAL A 307 48.69 9.89 -2.32
CA VAL A 307 49.25 8.99 -1.28
C VAL A 307 50.76 8.75 -1.43
N ARG A 308 51.37 9.00 -2.61
CA ARG A 308 52.82 8.77 -2.83
C ARG A 308 53.56 10.06 -3.19
N GLN A 309 54.05 10.76 -2.17
CA GLN A 309 54.81 12.02 -2.31
C GLN A 309 56.27 11.86 -2.81
N ILE A 310 56.77 10.65 -3.09
CA ILE A 310 58.21 10.42 -3.33
C ILE A 310 58.56 9.99 -4.77
N ASP A 311 57.60 9.50 -5.57
CA ASP A 311 57.84 9.14 -6.99
C ASP A 311 56.54 9.28 -7.83
N SER A 312 56.01 10.51 -7.92
CA SER A 312 54.73 10.79 -8.57
C SER A 312 54.85 10.80 -10.11
N VAL A 313 54.81 9.62 -10.73
CA VAL A 313 54.29 9.53 -12.10
C VAL A 313 52.78 9.65 -11.97
N GLU A 314 52.25 10.80 -12.38
CA GLU A 314 50.82 11.06 -12.49
C GLU A 314 50.16 9.97 -13.35
N PHE A 315 49.35 9.09 -12.74
CA PHE A 315 48.46 8.20 -13.51
C PHE A 315 47.54 9.02 -14.43
N THR A 316 47.34 10.30 -14.07
CA THR A 316 46.59 11.30 -14.84
C THR A 316 47.23 11.74 -16.15
N ARG A 317 48.49 11.38 -16.47
CA ARG A 317 49.09 11.65 -17.79
C ARG A 317 48.51 10.77 -18.90
N ALA A 318 48.05 9.56 -18.56
CA ALA A 318 47.35 8.66 -19.48
C ALA A 318 45.83 8.69 -19.29
N GLY A 319 45.32 9.42 -18.30
CA GLY A 319 43.90 9.52 -18.00
C GLY A 319 43.29 8.33 -17.26
N ILE A 320 43.92 7.15 -17.31
CA ILE A 320 43.38 5.90 -16.76
C ILE A 320 43.65 5.81 -15.25
N THR A 321 42.60 5.79 -14.44
CA THR A 321 42.70 5.56 -12.98
C THR A 321 42.48 4.08 -12.63
N PRO A 322 43.06 3.57 -11.52
CA PRO A 322 42.73 2.25 -11.00
C PRO A 322 41.23 2.05 -10.77
N ALA A 323 40.51 3.10 -10.36
CA ALA A 323 39.06 3.07 -10.18
C ALA A 323 38.32 2.83 -11.51
N LEU A 324 38.67 3.52 -12.59
CA LEU A 324 38.07 3.32 -13.90
C LEU A 324 38.23 1.88 -14.39
N MET A 325 39.39 1.28 -14.15
CA MET A 325 39.67 -0.11 -14.50
C MET A 325 38.82 -1.09 -13.68
N LEU A 326 38.71 -0.85 -12.38
CA LEU A 326 37.85 -1.67 -11.51
C LEU A 326 36.37 -1.53 -11.91
N GLN A 327 35.91 -0.33 -12.28
CA GLN A 327 34.56 -0.13 -12.83
C GLN A 327 34.33 -1.02 -14.06
N LEU A 328 35.21 -0.96 -15.07
CA LEU A 328 35.09 -1.79 -16.28
C LEU A 328 35.03 -3.29 -15.96
N ILE A 329 35.93 -3.77 -15.10
CA ILE A 329 36.00 -5.19 -14.72
C ILE A 329 34.73 -5.62 -13.99
N TYR A 330 34.24 -4.82 -13.05
CA TYR A 330 33.06 -5.15 -12.26
C TYR A 330 31.80 -5.14 -13.12
N TYR A 331 31.61 -4.13 -13.98
CA TYR A 331 30.48 -4.07 -14.90
C TYR A 331 30.50 -5.19 -15.93
N GLU A 332 31.68 -5.61 -16.40
CA GLU A 332 31.78 -6.74 -17.30
C GLU A 332 31.36 -8.07 -16.65
N GLN A 333 31.78 -8.31 -15.41
CA GLN A 333 31.35 -9.50 -14.68
C GLN A 333 29.84 -9.52 -14.44
N LEU A 334 29.25 -8.34 -14.21
CA LEU A 334 27.82 -8.22 -13.98
C LEU A 334 26.99 -8.06 -15.26
N ALA A 335 27.59 -7.86 -16.43
CA ALA A 335 26.86 -7.69 -17.69
C ALA A 335 26.03 -8.94 -18.05
N MET A 336 26.50 -10.14 -17.67
CA MET A 336 25.74 -11.38 -17.84
C MET A 336 24.60 -11.56 -16.81
N VAL A 337 24.58 -10.73 -15.77
CA VAL A 337 23.62 -10.84 -14.67
C VAL A 337 22.32 -10.13 -15.03
N ASP A 338 22.41 -8.92 -15.59
CA ASP A 338 21.25 -8.12 -15.98
C ASP A 338 21.58 -7.11 -17.10
N PRO A 339 20.64 -6.83 -18.03
CA PRO A 339 20.83 -5.84 -19.09
C PRO A 339 21.20 -4.43 -18.59
N PHE A 340 20.82 -4.08 -17.36
CA PHE A 340 21.25 -2.83 -16.73
C PHE A 340 22.78 -2.70 -16.71
N PHE A 341 23.48 -3.74 -16.23
CA PHE A 341 24.94 -3.71 -16.12
C PHE A 341 25.62 -3.75 -17.49
N GLU A 342 25.05 -4.46 -18.46
CA GLU A 342 25.51 -4.47 -19.84
C GLU A 342 25.39 -3.08 -20.48
N SER A 343 24.25 -2.41 -20.31
CA SER A 343 24.03 -1.04 -20.80
C SER A 343 25.05 -0.07 -20.18
N ARG A 344 25.29 -0.17 -18.86
CA ARG A 344 26.31 0.64 -18.17
C ARG A 344 27.73 0.33 -18.65
N LEU A 345 28.07 -0.93 -18.87
CA LEU A 345 29.36 -1.34 -19.45
C LEU A 345 29.56 -0.72 -20.83
N ASN A 346 28.55 -0.80 -21.70
CA ASN A 346 28.61 -0.26 -23.05
C ASN A 346 28.76 1.26 -23.03
N GLN A 347 28.02 1.97 -22.17
CA GLN A 347 28.18 3.42 -21.98
C GLN A 347 29.59 3.79 -21.50
N LEU A 348 30.13 3.02 -20.54
CA LEU A 348 31.49 3.24 -20.06
C LEU A 348 32.53 3.00 -21.16
N ARG A 349 32.39 1.90 -21.92
CA ARG A 349 33.25 1.58 -23.07
C ARG A 349 33.18 2.65 -24.15
N THR A 350 31.99 3.10 -24.54
CA THR A 350 31.80 4.17 -25.52
C THR A 350 32.46 5.47 -25.07
N ARG A 351 32.29 5.89 -23.81
CA ARG A 351 32.97 7.10 -23.30
C ARG A 351 34.49 6.97 -23.31
N VAL A 352 35.00 5.79 -22.96
CA VAL A 352 36.43 5.49 -23.00
C VAL A 352 36.97 5.52 -24.43
N LEU A 353 36.20 5.03 -25.41
CA LEU A 353 36.59 5.02 -26.83
C LEU A 353 36.47 6.41 -27.49
N ASP A 354 35.45 7.19 -27.16
CA ASP A 354 35.09 8.42 -27.88
C ASP A 354 35.90 9.66 -27.46
N GLN A 355 36.44 9.73 -26.23
CA GLN A 355 36.84 11.03 -25.65
C GLN A 355 38.35 11.34 -25.54
N GLY A 356 39.28 10.40 -25.78
CA GLY A 356 40.74 10.70 -25.80
C GLY A 356 41.35 11.21 -24.46
N ILE A 357 42.66 11.55 -24.46
CA ILE A 357 43.50 11.75 -23.25
C ILE A 357 42.96 12.83 -22.27
N GLU A 358 42.44 13.95 -22.77
CA GLU A 358 42.00 15.06 -21.90
C GLU A 358 40.70 14.77 -21.14
N ALA A 359 39.90 13.80 -21.59
CA ALA A 359 38.56 13.57 -21.07
C ALA A 359 38.46 12.53 -19.95
N PHE A 360 39.53 11.78 -19.69
CA PHE A 360 39.50 10.77 -18.64
C PHE A 360 39.62 11.35 -17.22
N ARG A 361 40.11 12.59 -17.07
CA ARG A 361 40.23 13.22 -15.74
C ARG A 361 38.84 13.46 -15.14
N GLY A 362 38.52 12.70 -14.09
CA GLY A 362 37.24 12.77 -13.39
C GLY A 362 36.10 11.99 -14.04
N MET A 363 36.37 11.22 -15.10
CA MET A 363 35.38 10.35 -15.76
C MET A 363 34.86 9.28 -14.79
N ASP A 364 35.74 8.68 -14.00
CA ASP A 364 35.42 7.68 -12.98
C ASP A 364 34.46 8.23 -11.91
N LEU A 365 34.70 9.44 -11.43
CA LEU A 365 33.85 10.16 -10.48
C LEU A 365 32.52 10.61 -11.09
N ALA A 366 32.54 11.11 -12.34
CA ALA A 366 31.34 11.48 -13.06
C ALA A 366 30.44 10.26 -13.30
N PHE A 367 31.03 9.14 -13.73
CA PHE A 367 30.32 7.90 -13.95
C PHE A 367 29.74 7.32 -12.65
N ARG A 368 30.50 7.38 -11.54
CA ARG A 368 30.00 7.02 -10.20
C ARG A 368 28.76 7.82 -9.82
N THR A 369 28.84 9.15 -9.95
CA THR A 369 27.74 10.06 -9.58
C THR A 369 26.49 9.76 -10.40
N GLU A 370 26.66 9.53 -11.70
CA GLU A 370 25.55 9.17 -12.60
C GLU A 370 24.95 7.80 -12.27
N SER A 371 25.78 6.78 -12.02
CA SER A 371 25.31 5.44 -11.62
C SER A 371 24.46 5.51 -10.35
N GLN A 372 24.93 6.26 -9.34
CA GLN A 372 24.18 6.49 -8.09
C GLN A 372 22.85 7.20 -8.34
N GLN A 373 22.83 8.21 -9.21
CA GLN A 373 21.60 8.92 -9.58
C GLN A 373 20.61 8.01 -10.31
N LEU A 374 21.07 7.17 -11.24
CA LEU A 374 20.20 6.25 -11.98
C LEU A 374 19.54 5.22 -11.05
N VAL A 375 20.30 4.64 -10.11
CA VAL A 375 19.75 3.71 -9.12
C VAL A 375 18.74 4.43 -8.21
N SER A 376 19.07 5.65 -7.77
CA SER A 376 18.19 6.45 -6.90
C SER A 376 16.89 6.86 -7.59
N GLN A 377 16.95 7.29 -8.85
CA GLN A 377 15.78 7.73 -9.62
C GLN A 377 14.76 6.60 -9.83
N ARG A 378 15.22 5.35 -9.97
CA ARG A 378 14.34 4.18 -10.09
C ARG A 378 13.50 3.95 -8.84
N GLY A 379 14.02 4.30 -7.65
CA GLY A 379 13.33 4.12 -6.37
C GLY A 379 12.23 5.14 -6.05
N VAL A 380 12.18 6.29 -6.72
CA VAL A 380 11.27 7.41 -6.38
C VAL A 380 9.83 7.17 -6.86
N ARG A 381 9.64 6.36 -7.90
CA ARG A 381 8.33 6.17 -8.58
C ARG A 381 7.54 4.94 -8.15
N ILE A 382 7.89 4.33 -7.01
CA ILE A 382 7.38 3.02 -6.62
C ILE A 382 6.62 3.14 -5.31
N ASP A 383 5.57 2.35 -5.17
CA ASP A 383 4.84 2.21 -3.92
C ASP A 383 5.79 1.92 -2.76
N ARG A 384 5.48 2.51 -1.61
CA ARG A 384 6.38 2.42 -0.45
C ARG A 384 6.42 1.03 0.14
N GLN A 385 5.47 0.17 -0.15
CA GLN A 385 5.45 -1.19 0.33
C GLN A 385 4.64 -2.07 -0.61
N ARG A 386 4.84 -3.38 -0.47
CA ARG A 386 4.02 -4.38 -1.15
C ARG A 386 3.76 -5.54 -0.20
N SER A 387 2.52 -6.00 -0.15
CA SER A 387 2.15 -7.27 0.49
C SER A 387 2.52 -8.44 -0.42
N THR A 388 3.16 -9.47 0.16
CA THR A 388 3.44 -10.75 -0.50
C THR A 388 2.15 -11.55 -0.69
N TYR A 389 1.20 -11.40 0.24
CA TYR A 389 0.02 -12.25 0.31
C TYR A 389 -1.14 -11.72 -0.52
N GLU A 390 -1.25 -10.41 -0.73
CA GLU A 390 -2.34 -9.83 -1.53
C GLU A 390 -2.43 -10.39 -2.96
N GLN A 391 -1.31 -10.83 -3.53
CA GLN A 391 -1.25 -11.42 -4.87
C GLN A 391 -1.54 -12.93 -4.90
N SER A 392 -1.58 -13.57 -3.74
CA SER A 392 -1.86 -15.01 -3.62
C SER A 392 -3.35 -15.34 -3.69
N VAL A 393 -4.20 -14.33 -3.51
CA VAL A 393 -5.67 -14.44 -3.54
C VAL A 393 -6.20 -13.52 -4.64
N THR A 394 -7.15 -14.03 -5.44
CA THR A 394 -7.71 -13.30 -6.57
C THR A 394 -8.47 -12.06 -6.10
N ARG A 395 -8.22 -10.91 -6.75
CA ARG A 395 -9.00 -9.69 -6.47
C ARG A 395 -10.36 -9.74 -7.15
N ILE A 396 -11.42 -9.43 -6.41
CA ILE A 396 -12.80 -9.37 -6.91
C ILE A 396 -13.09 -7.93 -7.36
N PRO A 397 -13.47 -7.65 -8.62
CA PRO A 397 -13.95 -6.33 -9.00
C PRO A 397 -15.06 -5.86 -8.05
N LEU A 398 -14.90 -4.66 -7.49
CA LEU A 398 -15.77 -4.08 -6.47
C LEU A 398 -16.04 -2.61 -6.83
N GLU A 399 -17.31 -2.24 -6.87
CA GLU A 399 -17.79 -0.89 -7.11
C GLU A 399 -18.76 -0.51 -5.99
N VAL A 400 -18.74 0.76 -5.58
CA VAL A 400 -19.54 1.27 -4.46
C VAL A 400 -20.13 2.61 -4.84
N HIS A 401 -21.45 2.75 -4.65
CA HIS A 401 -22.21 3.94 -5.01
C HIS A 401 -23.01 4.41 -3.81
N HIS A 402 -23.00 5.72 -3.58
CA HIS A 402 -23.64 6.34 -2.42
C HIS A 402 -24.63 7.39 -2.86
N TYR A 403 -25.81 7.35 -2.25
CA TYR A 403 -26.85 8.35 -2.43
C TYR A 403 -27.29 8.87 -1.07
N ARG A 404 -27.25 10.19 -0.88
CA ARG A 404 -27.64 10.83 0.38
C ARG A 404 -29.12 11.15 0.39
N PHE A 405 -29.76 10.87 1.52
CA PHE A 405 -31.17 11.11 1.79
C PHE A 405 -31.37 11.65 3.21
N LEU A 406 -32.59 12.10 3.50
CA LEU A 406 -33.08 12.39 4.85
C LEU A 406 -34.23 11.43 5.16
N ASP A 407 -34.28 10.89 6.37
CA ASP A 407 -35.38 10.02 6.82
C ASP A 407 -36.63 10.85 7.20
N GLU A 408 -37.68 10.16 7.66
CA GLU A 408 -38.93 10.79 8.12
C GLU A 408 -38.74 11.79 9.27
N ASN A 409 -37.65 11.66 10.05
CA ASN A 409 -37.28 12.56 11.14
C ASN A 409 -36.29 13.64 10.71
N LEU A 410 -35.98 13.73 9.42
CA LEU A 410 -34.95 14.59 8.83
C LEU A 410 -33.53 14.24 9.28
N GLU A 411 -33.29 13.01 9.74
CA GLU A 411 -31.96 12.49 10.04
C GLU A 411 -31.29 12.03 8.74
N PRO A 412 -30.05 12.49 8.44
CA PRO A 412 -29.39 12.12 7.20
C PRO A 412 -28.96 10.66 7.22
N TYR A 413 -29.18 9.97 6.10
CA TYR A 413 -28.70 8.62 5.88
C TYR A 413 -28.14 8.45 4.46
N LEU A 414 -27.39 7.38 4.26
CA LEU A 414 -26.83 6.97 2.99
C LEU A 414 -27.49 5.67 2.55
N LEU A 415 -27.96 5.64 1.32
CA LEU A 415 -28.24 4.41 0.60
C LEU A 415 -26.97 4.04 -0.17
N THR A 416 -26.37 2.90 0.17
CA THR A 416 -25.10 2.45 -0.38
C THR A 416 -25.29 1.16 -1.16
N PHE A 417 -25.03 1.21 -2.46
CA PHE A 417 -24.96 0.05 -3.33
C PHE A 417 -23.53 -0.48 -3.34
N VAL A 418 -23.38 -1.77 -3.06
CA VAL A 418 -22.11 -2.49 -3.17
C VAL A 418 -22.27 -3.52 -4.27
N GLU A 419 -21.52 -3.37 -5.35
CA GLU A 419 -21.56 -4.27 -6.49
C GLU A 419 -20.23 -5.00 -6.66
N SER A 420 -20.29 -6.29 -6.94
CA SER A 420 -19.07 -7.10 -7.11
C SER A 420 -19.20 -8.18 -8.18
N SER A 421 -18.07 -8.57 -8.77
CA SER A 421 -18.02 -9.66 -9.76
C SER A 421 -17.13 -10.81 -9.26
N PRO A 422 -17.67 -11.76 -8.47
CA PRO A 422 -16.88 -12.85 -7.88
C PRO A 422 -16.50 -13.96 -8.88
N ARG A 423 -16.98 -13.87 -10.13
CA ARG A 423 -16.92 -14.94 -11.14
C ARG A 423 -15.51 -15.47 -11.37
N GLU A 424 -14.52 -14.60 -11.57
CA GLU A 424 -13.15 -15.03 -11.84
C GLU A 424 -12.55 -15.77 -10.63
N ALA A 425 -12.69 -15.20 -9.43
CA ALA A 425 -12.20 -15.81 -8.19
C ALA A 425 -12.86 -17.19 -7.95
N PHE A 426 -14.17 -17.27 -8.14
CA PHE A 426 -14.92 -18.52 -8.05
C PHE A 426 -14.42 -19.56 -9.05
N MET A 427 -14.30 -19.22 -10.34
CA MET A 427 -13.88 -20.17 -11.38
C MET A 427 -12.44 -20.67 -11.15
N ILE A 428 -11.53 -19.79 -10.72
CA ILE A 428 -10.15 -20.18 -10.40
C ILE A 428 -10.13 -21.20 -9.26
N ASP A 429 -10.85 -20.94 -8.17
CA ASP A 429 -10.89 -21.86 -7.03
C ASP A 429 -11.61 -23.17 -7.37
N TYR A 430 -12.77 -23.09 -8.02
CA TYR A 430 -13.57 -24.22 -8.44
C TYR A 430 -12.74 -25.22 -9.27
N HIS A 431 -11.97 -24.74 -10.25
CA HIS A 431 -11.11 -25.58 -11.06
C HIS A 431 -9.91 -26.16 -10.29
N ARG A 432 -9.34 -25.41 -9.33
CA ARG A 432 -8.24 -25.91 -8.48
C ARG A 432 -8.70 -27.06 -7.58
N THR A 433 -9.88 -26.93 -6.99
CA THR A 433 -10.41 -27.89 -6.01
C THR A 433 -10.96 -29.15 -6.67
N ARG A 434 -11.70 -29.01 -7.79
CA ARG A 434 -12.32 -30.17 -8.47
C ARG A 434 -11.46 -30.87 -9.53
N GLY A 435 -10.24 -30.41 -9.81
CA GLY A 435 -9.29 -30.99 -10.78
C GLY A 435 -8.87 -32.45 -10.55
N ARG A 436 -9.44 -33.17 -9.57
CA ARG A 436 -9.21 -34.60 -9.32
C ARG A 436 -10.41 -35.53 -9.58
N SER A 437 -11.59 -35.02 -9.91
CA SER A 437 -12.76 -35.87 -10.17
C SER A 437 -13.73 -35.19 -11.15
N LEU A 438 -13.45 -35.28 -12.45
CA LEU A 438 -14.45 -34.98 -13.48
C LEU A 438 -14.86 -36.27 -14.17
N ASP A 439 -16.05 -36.77 -13.83
CA ASP A 439 -16.93 -37.31 -14.86
C ASP A 439 -17.46 -36.10 -15.64
N ASN A 440 -16.97 -35.93 -16.88
CA ASN A 440 -17.15 -34.77 -17.76
C ASN A 440 -18.62 -34.44 -18.16
N ASN A 441 -19.63 -35.03 -17.53
CA ASN A 441 -21.03 -34.92 -17.97
C ASN A 441 -21.84 -33.80 -17.29
N GLY A 442 -21.39 -33.21 -16.17
CA GLY A 442 -22.17 -32.22 -15.41
C GLY A 442 -22.21 -30.82 -16.04
N LEU A 443 -21.06 -30.30 -16.50
CA LEU A 443 -20.95 -28.95 -17.10
C LEU A 443 -21.62 -28.83 -18.47
N LEU A 444 -21.87 -29.95 -19.16
CA LEU A 444 -22.55 -29.98 -20.47
C LEU A 444 -24.09 -29.96 -20.37
N ASN A 445 -24.66 -30.15 -19.17
CA ASN A 445 -26.10 -30.31 -18.98
C ASN A 445 -26.82 -29.05 -18.47
N GLY A 446 -26.16 -27.89 -18.44
CA GLY A 446 -26.79 -26.63 -18.02
C GLY A 446 -27.14 -26.56 -16.53
N VAL A 447 -26.46 -27.35 -15.68
CA VAL A 447 -26.67 -27.35 -14.24
C VAL A 447 -26.09 -26.09 -13.62
N ASN A 448 -26.83 -25.46 -12.70
CA ASN A 448 -26.35 -24.34 -11.92
C ASN A 448 -25.22 -24.80 -11.00
N ILE A 449 -23.98 -24.44 -11.32
CA ILE A 449 -22.78 -24.89 -10.62
C ILE A 449 -22.83 -24.53 -9.13
N LEU A 450 -23.48 -23.42 -8.77
CA LEU A 450 -23.60 -22.97 -7.38
C LEU A 450 -24.57 -23.83 -6.57
N GLU A 451 -25.63 -24.37 -7.18
CA GLU A 451 -26.55 -25.31 -6.50
C GLU A 451 -25.85 -26.64 -6.17
N GLU A 452 -24.92 -27.09 -7.02
CA GLU A 452 -24.09 -28.26 -6.75
C GLU A 452 -22.92 -27.99 -5.80
N ASN A 453 -22.67 -26.73 -5.44
CA ASN A 453 -21.55 -26.29 -4.60
C ASN A 453 -22.02 -25.26 -3.56
N PRO A 454 -22.88 -25.65 -2.60
CA PRO A 454 -23.44 -24.74 -1.60
C PRO A 454 -22.42 -24.28 -0.54
N PHE A 455 -21.12 -24.58 -0.72
CA PHE A 455 -20.05 -24.23 0.20
C PHE A 455 -19.47 -22.84 -0.03
N TYR A 456 -19.85 -22.17 -1.12
CA TYR A 456 -19.40 -20.83 -1.44
C TYR A 456 -20.34 -19.78 -0.87
N GLU A 457 -19.76 -18.81 -0.16
CA GLU A 457 -20.47 -17.63 0.34
C GLU A 457 -19.73 -16.38 -0.15
N LEU A 458 -20.51 -15.39 -0.59
CA LEU A 458 -20.02 -14.06 -0.89
C LEU A 458 -20.48 -13.13 0.21
N VAL A 459 -19.55 -12.39 0.80
CA VAL A 459 -19.81 -11.48 1.90
C VAL A 459 -19.50 -10.07 1.43
N HIS A 460 -20.49 -9.18 1.51
CA HIS A 460 -20.30 -7.73 1.40
C HIS A 460 -20.30 -7.14 2.79
N ASN A 461 -19.31 -6.31 3.10
CA ASN A 461 -19.16 -5.74 4.43
C ASN A 461 -18.76 -4.27 4.36
N ILE A 462 -19.43 -3.43 5.15
CA ILE A 462 -19.12 -2.01 5.33
C ILE A 462 -18.76 -1.77 6.78
N GLN A 463 -17.62 -1.12 7.01
CA GLN A 463 -17.19 -0.70 8.35
C GLN A 463 -17.01 0.81 8.38
N SER A 464 -17.61 1.43 9.39
CA SER A 464 -17.37 2.83 9.75
C SER A 464 -16.34 2.90 10.86
N TYR A 465 -15.45 3.89 10.79
CA TYR A 465 -14.39 4.10 11.76
C TYR A 465 -14.56 5.41 12.51
N ASP A 466 -14.37 5.37 13.82
CA ASP A 466 -14.22 6.58 14.61
C ASP A 466 -12.90 7.31 14.30
N ASP A 467 -12.69 8.47 14.93
CA ASP A 467 -11.46 9.24 14.75
C ASP A 467 -10.20 8.42 15.12
N TYR A 468 -10.31 7.40 15.97
CA TYR A 468 -9.22 6.55 16.42
C TYR A 468 -9.04 5.27 15.60
N TRP A 469 -9.72 5.16 14.45
CA TRP A 469 -9.72 3.94 13.62
C TRP A 469 -10.21 2.70 14.37
N GLN A 470 -11.09 2.89 15.35
CA GLN A 470 -11.90 1.82 15.92
C GLN A 470 -13.15 1.65 15.09
N VAL A 471 -13.54 0.41 14.87
CA VAL A 471 -14.78 0.09 14.18
C VAL A 471 -15.94 0.56 15.07
N SER A 472 -16.69 1.56 14.60
CA SER A 472 -17.86 2.10 15.29
C SER A 472 -19.13 1.35 14.91
N GLU A 473 -19.25 1.01 13.62
CA GLU A 473 -20.41 0.34 13.05
C GLU A 473 -19.95 -0.67 11.99
N VAL A 474 -20.71 -1.76 11.87
CA VAL A 474 -20.49 -2.81 10.87
C VAL A 474 -21.83 -3.17 10.24
N PHE A 475 -21.85 -3.20 8.92
CA PHE A 475 -22.96 -3.70 8.12
C PHE A 475 -22.46 -4.86 7.28
N GLU A 476 -23.24 -5.93 7.20
CA GLU A 476 -22.88 -7.14 6.46
C GLU A 476 -24.11 -7.67 5.72
N ASP A 477 -23.89 -8.13 4.49
CA ASP A 477 -24.88 -8.82 3.68
C ASP A 477 -24.23 -9.98 2.91
N LEU A 478 -25.06 -10.95 2.52
CA LEU A 478 -24.65 -12.19 1.84
C LEU A 478 -25.33 -12.29 0.47
N PRO A 479 -24.93 -11.46 -0.52
CA PRO A 479 -25.60 -11.42 -1.80
C PRO A 479 -25.40 -12.72 -2.59
N ALA A 480 -26.36 -13.04 -3.45
CA ALA A 480 -26.28 -14.21 -4.31
C ALA A 480 -25.10 -14.09 -5.30
N ILE A 481 -24.32 -15.15 -5.44
CA ILE A 481 -23.19 -15.20 -6.39
C ILE A 481 -23.74 -15.26 -7.82
N GLN A 482 -23.41 -14.26 -8.64
CA GLN A 482 -23.78 -14.24 -10.05
C GLN A 482 -22.62 -14.73 -10.93
N ILE A 483 -22.83 -15.85 -11.62
CA ILE A 483 -21.83 -16.46 -12.55
C ILE A 483 -22.30 -16.55 -14.00
N SER A 484 -23.58 -16.30 -14.28
CA SER A 484 -24.16 -16.43 -15.61
C SER A 484 -23.60 -15.37 -16.57
N SER A 485 -23.29 -15.78 -17.81
CA SER A 485 -22.96 -14.85 -18.90
C SER A 485 -24.18 -14.43 -19.73
N ALA A 486 -25.36 -14.98 -19.45
CA ALA A 486 -26.56 -14.76 -20.24
C ALA A 486 -27.33 -13.50 -19.84
N ASN A 487 -27.15 -13.01 -18.61
CA ASN A 487 -27.80 -11.80 -18.11
C ASN A 487 -26.90 -10.58 -18.34
N ARG A 488 -27.49 -9.45 -18.75
CA ARG A 488 -26.78 -8.16 -18.87
C ARG A 488 -26.21 -7.71 -17.51
N TYR A 489 -26.86 -8.11 -16.42
CA TYR A 489 -26.42 -7.92 -15.04
C TYR A 489 -25.75 -9.19 -14.51
N ASN A 490 -24.42 -9.19 -14.45
CA ASN A 490 -23.60 -10.31 -13.97
C ASN A 490 -22.86 -9.98 -12.66
N ARG A 491 -23.44 -9.06 -11.87
CA ARG A 491 -22.86 -8.54 -10.63
C ARG A 491 -23.71 -8.99 -9.45
N SER A 492 -23.05 -9.32 -8.35
CA SER A 492 -23.69 -9.51 -7.06
C SER A 492 -23.81 -8.15 -6.37
N GLU A 493 -25.01 -7.81 -5.92
CA GLU A 493 -25.34 -6.50 -5.34
C GLU A 493 -25.87 -6.65 -3.91
N SER A 494 -25.45 -5.74 -3.03
CA SER A 494 -26.04 -5.50 -1.71
C SER A 494 -26.37 -4.03 -1.55
N VAL A 495 -27.48 -3.74 -0.85
CA VAL A 495 -27.94 -2.38 -0.58
C VAL A 495 -28.01 -2.15 0.92
N PHE A 496 -27.32 -1.11 1.39
CA PHE A 496 -27.23 -0.78 2.80
C PHE A 496 -27.80 0.61 3.08
N THR A 497 -28.63 0.73 4.11
CA THR A 497 -29.07 2.00 4.68
C THR A 497 -28.23 2.33 5.91
N ILE A 498 -27.42 3.38 5.84
CA ILE A 498 -26.41 3.71 6.85
C ILE A 498 -26.67 5.10 7.42
N PRO A 499 -26.71 5.30 8.75
CA PRO A 499 -26.80 6.62 9.35
C PRO A 499 -25.64 7.53 8.89
N HIS A 500 -25.94 8.77 8.49
CA HIS A 500 -24.95 9.70 7.98
C HIS A 500 -24.79 10.91 8.90
N THR A 501 -24.10 10.68 10.03
CA THR A 501 -23.94 11.69 11.08
C THR A 501 -22.78 12.66 10.86
N GLY A 502 -21.93 12.41 9.85
CA GLY A 502 -20.81 13.28 9.50
C GLY A 502 -19.81 12.66 8.52
N ARG A 503 -18.64 13.29 8.41
CA ARG A 503 -17.53 12.81 7.57
C ARG A 503 -16.72 11.70 8.25
N VAL A 504 -17.24 10.49 8.16
CA VAL A 504 -16.62 9.28 8.71
C VAL A 504 -15.71 8.62 7.67
N ASN A 505 -14.63 7.98 8.11
CA ASN A 505 -13.86 7.08 7.24
C ASN A 505 -14.63 5.75 7.14
N GLN A 506 -14.73 5.19 5.94
CA GLN A 506 -15.36 3.91 5.71
C GLN A 506 -14.47 2.98 4.90
N SER A 507 -14.66 1.68 5.13
CA SER A 507 -14.14 0.63 4.26
C SER A 507 -15.27 -0.28 3.82
N VAL A 508 -15.34 -0.53 2.52
CA VAL A 508 -16.19 -1.56 1.95
C VAL A 508 -15.30 -2.71 1.49
N SER A 509 -15.71 -3.93 1.78
CA SER A 509 -14.97 -5.12 1.38
C SER A 509 -15.91 -6.19 0.85
N VAL A 510 -15.37 -6.99 -0.06
CA VAL A 510 -16.00 -8.19 -0.59
C VAL A 510 -15.10 -9.37 -0.32
N LEU A 511 -15.66 -10.47 0.19
CA LEU A 511 -14.95 -11.71 0.46
C LEU A 511 -15.68 -12.88 -0.20
N LEU A 512 -14.99 -13.67 -1.00
CA LEU A 512 -15.48 -14.97 -1.46
C LEU A 512 -14.87 -16.06 -0.57
N MET A 513 -15.73 -16.77 0.14
CA MET A 513 -15.39 -17.82 1.09
C MET A 513 -15.76 -19.19 0.52
N ASN A 514 -14.96 -20.22 0.80
CA ASN A 514 -15.25 -21.62 0.48
C ASN A 514 -15.07 -22.47 1.75
N TYR A 515 -16.19 -22.97 2.27
CA TYR A 515 -16.26 -23.78 3.49
C TYR A 515 -16.27 -25.28 3.23
N ASP A 516 -15.93 -25.73 2.02
CA ASP A 516 -15.80 -27.14 1.72
C ASP A 516 -14.68 -27.76 2.58
N PRO A 517 -14.99 -28.72 3.48
CA PRO A 517 -13.99 -29.33 4.36
C PRO A 517 -12.91 -30.12 3.60
N ASP A 518 -13.21 -30.55 2.37
CA ASP A 518 -12.28 -31.29 1.51
C ASP A 518 -11.43 -30.36 0.63
N ALA A 519 -11.73 -29.05 0.61
CA ALA A 519 -10.94 -28.08 -0.12
C ALA A 519 -9.57 -27.89 0.52
N ALA A 520 -8.51 -28.07 -0.26
CA ALA A 520 -7.15 -27.81 0.19
C ALA A 520 -6.99 -26.32 0.51
N THR A 521 -6.39 -25.99 1.66
CA THR A 521 -5.98 -24.61 1.96
C THR A 521 -4.94 -24.18 0.95
N VAL A 522 -5.29 -23.23 0.09
CA VAL A 522 -4.50 -22.95 -1.13
C VAL A 522 -3.17 -22.27 -0.82
N ASN A 523 -2.97 -21.62 0.35
CA ASN A 523 -1.78 -20.81 0.59
C ASN A 523 -1.24 -20.84 2.04
N ASP A 524 0.08 -20.71 2.23
CA ASP A 524 0.73 -20.38 3.51
C ASP A 524 0.60 -18.87 3.84
N THR A 525 -0.63 -18.39 3.86
CA THR A 525 -0.98 -16.99 4.12
C THR A 525 -1.43 -16.78 5.57
N PRO A 526 -1.39 -15.53 6.06
CA PRO A 526 -2.06 -15.14 7.30
C PRO A 526 -3.57 -15.02 7.15
N PHE A 527 -4.09 -15.02 5.91
CA PHE A 527 -5.51 -15.00 5.61
C PHE A 527 -6.26 -16.22 6.18
N PRO A 528 -7.58 -16.09 6.41
CA PRO A 528 -8.44 -17.22 6.72
C PRO A 528 -8.28 -18.34 5.67
N PRO A 529 -8.19 -19.61 6.09
CA PRO A 529 -8.01 -20.74 5.17
C PRO A 529 -9.17 -20.93 4.19
N GLU A 530 -10.34 -20.35 4.45
CA GLU A 530 -11.55 -20.40 3.63
C GLU A 530 -11.58 -19.29 2.56
N LEU A 531 -10.73 -18.26 2.66
CA LEU A 531 -10.74 -17.13 1.72
C LEU A 531 -10.27 -17.56 0.32
N ARG A 532 -11.02 -17.18 -0.72
CA ARG A 532 -10.75 -17.49 -2.14
C ARG A 532 -10.66 -16.28 -3.04
N GLY A 533 -11.36 -15.23 -2.70
CA GLY A 533 -11.28 -13.94 -3.37
C GLY A 533 -11.54 -12.83 -2.39
N TRP A 534 -10.93 -11.67 -2.63
CA TRP A 534 -11.19 -10.50 -1.79
C TRP A 534 -11.07 -9.22 -2.61
N ASN A 535 -11.68 -8.15 -2.15
CA ASN A 535 -11.27 -6.80 -2.50
C ASN A 535 -11.75 -5.84 -1.41
N ARG A 536 -11.19 -4.63 -1.42
CA ARG A 536 -11.55 -3.58 -0.50
C ARG A 536 -11.41 -2.21 -1.16
N LEU A 537 -12.37 -1.35 -0.87
CA LEU A 537 -12.29 0.08 -1.12
C LEU A 537 -12.33 0.83 0.21
N GLN A 538 -11.56 1.91 0.30
CA GLN A 538 -11.58 2.82 1.44
C GLN A 538 -11.74 4.24 0.94
N TYR A 539 -12.63 4.98 1.58
CA TYR A 539 -12.93 6.35 1.24
C TYR A 539 -13.44 7.10 2.46
N ARG A 540 -13.50 8.43 2.33
CA ARG A 540 -14.12 9.29 3.33
C ARG A 540 -15.46 9.74 2.80
N LEU A 541 -16.51 9.59 3.60
CA LEU A 541 -17.84 10.01 3.21
C LEU A 541 -17.91 11.53 2.96
N PRO A 542 -18.78 11.97 2.03
CA PRO A 542 -19.10 13.39 1.85
C PRO A 542 -19.74 14.00 3.11
N GLU A 543 -20.05 15.30 3.07
CA GLU A 543 -20.88 15.88 4.12
C GLU A 543 -22.34 15.39 3.98
N PRO A 544 -23.04 15.19 5.10
CA PRO A 544 -24.45 14.84 5.09
C PRO A 544 -25.31 15.99 4.55
N LEU A 545 -26.54 15.66 4.17
CA LEU A 545 -27.54 16.65 3.82
C LEU A 545 -27.91 17.52 5.03
N ILE A 546 -28.37 18.74 4.77
CA ILE A 546 -28.70 19.70 5.82
C ILE A 546 -30.09 19.36 6.38
N SER A 547 -30.16 18.93 7.63
CA SER A 547 -31.41 18.62 8.36
C SER A 547 -32.22 19.85 8.84
N ASN A 548 -31.89 21.06 8.38
CA ASN A 548 -32.54 22.28 8.88
C ASN A 548 -33.88 22.50 8.18
N THR A 549 -34.97 22.52 8.96
CA THR A 549 -36.35 22.71 8.48
C THR A 549 -36.61 24.05 7.77
N ASP A 550 -35.72 25.04 7.95
CA ASP A 550 -35.85 26.38 7.35
C ASP A 550 -35.18 26.51 5.98
N SER A 551 -34.52 25.44 5.50
CA SER A 551 -33.81 25.40 4.22
C SER A 551 -34.36 24.28 3.34
N LEU A 552 -34.72 24.63 2.11
CA LEU A 552 -34.96 23.68 1.03
C LEU A 552 -33.72 22.79 0.88
N GLU A 553 -33.95 21.49 0.87
CA GLU A 553 -32.91 20.50 0.61
C GLU A 553 -33.43 19.44 -0.35
N VAL A 554 -32.52 18.83 -1.11
CA VAL A 554 -32.84 17.81 -2.11
C VAL A 554 -31.88 16.64 -1.93
N ALA A 555 -32.40 15.42 -2.02
CA ALA A 555 -31.57 14.21 -2.03
C ALA A 555 -30.56 14.20 -3.20
N ASP A 556 -29.64 13.25 -3.18
CA ASP A 556 -28.90 12.94 -4.40
C ASP A 556 -29.86 12.32 -5.43
N LEU A 557 -29.64 12.63 -6.70
CA LEU A 557 -30.46 12.09 -7.79
C LEU A 557 -30.08 10.63 -8.02
N VAL A 558 -31.09 9.76 -8.10
CA VAL A 558 -30.90 8.36 -8.49
C VAL A 558 -31.42 8.18 -9.90
N LEU A 559 -30.51 7.85 -10.81
CA LEU A 559 -30.81 7.61 -12.22
C LEU A 559 -30.88 6.12 -12.48
N GLY A 560 -31.82 5.71 -13.31
CA GLY A 560 -31.92 4.33 -13.77
C GLY A 560 -32.75 4.20 -15.03
N TYR A 561 -33.17 2.98 -15.30
CA TYR A 561 -34.00 2.67 -16.46
C TYR A 561 -34.92 1.48 -16.17
N PHE A 562 -35.99 1.40 -16.92
CA PHE A 562 -36.90 0.26 -16.83
C PHE A 562 -36.20 -1.00 -17.35
N SER A 563 -36.32 -2.11 -16.62
CA SER A 563 -35.80 -3.41 -17.06
C SER A 563 -36.75 -4.52 -16.62
N ASP A 564 -37.13 -5.39 -17.55
CA ASP A 564 -37.96 -6.57 -17.25
C ASP A 564 -37.18 -7.65 -16.47
N ASP A 565 -35.85 -7.63 -16.53
CA ASP A 565 -34.98 -8.67 -16.00
C ASP A 565 -34.49 -8.38 -14.58
N TYR A 566 -34.47 -7.11 -14.16
CA TYR A 566 -33.82 -6.68 -12.92
C TYR A 566 -34.41 -5.39 -12.36
N VAL A 567 -34.55 -5.34 -11.03
CA VAL A 567 -34.97 -4.15 -10.28
C VAL A 567 -34.03 -4.00 -9.09
N SER A 568 -33.56 -2.77 -8.84
CA SER A 568 -32.68 -2.43 -7.73
C SER A 568 -33.51 -1.94 -6.55
N GLU A 569 -33.83 -2.81 -5.60
CA GLU A 569 -34.52 -2.39 -4.38
C GLU A 569 -33.72 -1.29 -3.65
N PRO A 570 -34.37 -0.28 -3.05
CA PRO A 570 -35.82 -0.11 -2.89
C PRO A 570 -36.53 0.54 -4.08
N PHE A 571 -35.82 0.84 -5.18
CA PHE A 571 -36.40 1.49 -6.35
C PHE A 571 -37.23 0.51 -7.19
N SER A 572 -38.17 1.05 -7.96
CA SER A 572 -39.03 0.29 -8.86
C SER A 572 -38.38 -0.04 -10.21
N PHE A 573 -37.10 0.32 -10.38
CA PHE A 573 -36.35 0.24 -11.63
C PHE A 573 -34.90 -0.20 -11.39
N ALA A 574 -34.16 -0.47 -12.46
CA ALA A 574 -32.75 -0.81 -12.36
C ALA A 574 -31.91 0.47 -12.25
N VAL A 575 -31.18 0.62 -11.14
CA VAL A 575 -30.35 1.81 -10.91
C VAL A 575 -29.11 1.75 -11.82
N ALA A 576 -28.84 2.84 -12.52
CA ALA A 576 -27.66 2.99 -13.38
C ALA A 576 -26.44 3.45 -12.57
N ASN A 577 -26.01 2.64 -11.60
CA ASN A 577 -24.89 2.92 -10.71
C ASN A 577 -23.58 3.21 -11.48
N SER A 578 -23.32 2.44 -12.54
CA SER A 578 -22.20 2.65 -13.47
C SER A 578 -22.35 3.89 -14.36
N GLN A 579 -23.42 4.67 -14.19
CA GLN A 579 -23.78 5.83 -15.00
C GLN A 579 -23.96 5.48 -16.48
N THR A 580 -24.31 4.22 -16.80
CA THR A 580 -24.56 3.76 -18.17
C THR A 580 -26.01 3.35 -18.34
N VAL A 581 -26.65 3.83 -19.39
CA VAL A 581 -28.05 3.53 -19.74
C VAL A 581 -28.09 2.92 -21.14
N PRO A 582 -28.80 1.79 -21.36
CA PRO A 582 -28.93 1.22 -22.70
C PRO A 582 -29.76 2.11 -23.64
N PHE A 583 -29.36 2.16 -24.90
CA PHE A 583 -30.05 2.89 -25.95
C PHE A 583 -31.47 2.34 -26.16
N GLY A 584 -32.45 3.24 -26.21
CA GLY A 584 -33.86 2.92 -26.41
C GLY A 584 -34.64 2.58 -25.14
N GLU A 585 -33.99 2.46 -23.98
CA GLU A 585 -34.67 2.28 -22.69
C GLU A 585 -35.13 3.63 -22.13
N THR A 586 -36.32 3.66 -21.53
CA THR A 586 -36.86 4.87 -20.85
C THR A 586 -36.09 5.13 -19.57
N LEU A 587 -35.58 6.35 -19.45
CA LEU A 587 -34.83 6.79 -18.28
C LEU A 587 -35.77 7.14 -17.14
N LEU A 588 -35.40 6.72 -15.93
CA LEU A 588 -36.11 7.00 -14.70
C LEU A 588 -35.22 7.83 -13.78
N LEU A 589 -35.77 8.93 -13.28
CA LEU A 589 -35.11 9.83 -12.34
C LEU A 589 -35.89 9.85 -11.03
N HIS A 590 -35.33 9.24 -10.00
CA HIS A 590 -35.84 9.35 -8.64
C HIS A 590 -35.25 10.58 -7.94
N PHE A 591 -36.11 11.33 -7.25
CA PHE A 591 -35.69 12.46 -6.44
C PHE A 591 -36.57 12.63 -5.20
N GLU A 592 -35.96 13.21 -4.15
CA GLU A 592 -36.68 13.63 -2.95
C GLU A 592 -36.41 15.10 -2.65
N VAL A 593 -37.47 15.85 -2.35
CA VAL A 593 -37.41 17.27 -1.98
C VAL A 593 -37.93 17.43 -0.56
N TYR A 594 -37.17 18.10 0.29
CA TYR A 594 -37.45 18.27 1.72
C TYR A 594 -37.69 19.73 2.09
N ASN A 595 -38.38 19.92 3.22
CA ASN A 595 -38.58 21.22 3.88
C ASN A 595 -39.33 22.26 3.02
N LEU A 596 -40.28 21.81 2.19
CA LEU A 596 -41.10 22.71 1.38
C LEU A 596 -41.96 23.62 2.26
N GLN A 597 -42.05 24.90 1.88
CA GLN A 597 -42.91 25.86 2.55
C GLN A 597 -44.37 25.67 2.12
N ARG A 598 -45.30 25.74 3.09
CA ARG A 598 -46.73 25.63 2.83
C ARG A 598 -47.33 26.96 2.42
N MET A 599 -48.15 26.93 1.38
CA MET A 599 -49.05 28.00 0.97
C MET A 599 -50.16 28.24 2.02
N GLU A 600 -50.91 29.33 1.84
CA GLU A 600 -52.08 29.65 2.69
C GLU A 600 -53.13 28.53 2.72
N ASN A 601 -53.26 27.77 1.63
CA ASN A 601 -54.19 26.65 1.49
C ASN A 601 -53.69 25.32 2.10
N GLN A 602 -52.56 25.33 2.82
CA GLN A 602 -51.88 24.17 3.42
C GLN A 602 -51.19 23.19 2.46
N PHE A 603 -51.26 23.40 1.14
CA PHE A 603 -50.48 22.64 0.17
C PHE A 603 -49.08 23.24 0.01
N THR A 604 -48.13 22.46 -0.48
CA THR A 604 -46.80 22.88 -0.90
C THR A 604 -46.75 22.99 -2.42
N HIS A 605 -45.87 23.85 -2.93
CA HIS A 605 -45.66 24.01 -4.37
C HIS A 605 -44.19 24.18 -4.69
N PHE A 606 -43.70 23.43 -5.67
CA PHE A 606 -42.35 23.61 -6.19
C PHE A 606 -42.30 23.36 -7.70
N GLU A 607 -41.28 23.95 -8.31
CA GLU A 607 -40.95 23.80 -9.72
C GLU A 607 -39.67 22.95 -9.87
N LEU A 608 -39.71 21.94 -10.74
CA LEU A 608 -38.54 21.21 -11.21
C LEU A 608 -38.28 21.59 -12.67
N THR A 609 -37.15 22.23 -12.93
CA THR A 609 -36.63 22.43 -14.28
C THR A 609 -35.41 21.55 -14.48
N TYR A 610 -35.49 20.59 -15.40
CA TYR A 610 -34.33 19.75 -15.76
C TYR A 610 -33.88 19.95 -17.21
N ARG A 611 -32.58 19.74 -17.44
CA ARG A 611 -31.92 19.87 -18.73
C ARG A 611 -30.98 18.69 -18.97
N ILE A 612 -30.98 18.15 -20.18
CA ILE A 612 -30.01 17.14 -20.62
C ILE A 612 -29.07 17.79 -21.65
N LEU A 613 -27.79 17.82 -21.32
CA LEU A 613 -26.73 18.48 -22.08
C LEU A 613 -25.73 17.43 -22.58
N PRO A 614 -25.33 17.42 -23.87
CA PRO A 614 -24.29 16.55 -24.35
C PRO A 614 -22.92 16.99 -23.81
N VAL A 615 -22.04 16.02 -23.64
CA VAL A 615 -20.67 16.21 -23.15
C VAL A 615 -19.70 15.76 -24.23
N ASP A 616 -18.70 16.58 -24.54
CA ASP A 616 -17.69 16.26 -25.55
C ASP A 616 -16.67 15.20 -25.08
N ASP A 617 -15.86 14.70 -26.01
CA ASP A 617 -14.79 13.71 -25.74
C ASP A 617 -13.75 14.20 -24.71
N ASN A 618 -13.67 15.50 -24.47
CA ASN A 618 -12.77 16.11 -23.49
C ASN A 618 -13.44 16.31 -22.11
N GLY A 619 -14.71 15.92 -21.95
CA GLY A 619 -15.48 16.05 -20.72
C GLY A 619 -16.11 17.42 -20.49
N ASN A 620 -16.12 18.31 -21.49
CA ASN A 620 -16.75 19.62 -21.41
C ASN A 620 -18.25 19.53 -21.74
N VAL A 621 -19.07 20.16 -20.91
CA VAL A 621 -20.51 20.23 -21.12
C VAL A 621 -20.83 21.26 -22.20
N LEU A 622 -21.51 20.85 -23.26
CA LEU A 622 -21.88 21.70 -24.39
C LEU A 622 -23.14 22.49 -24.07
N THR A 623 -23.00 23.54 -23.27
CA THR A 623 -24.15 24.33 -22.75
C THR A 623 -25.00 25.02 -23.83
N ASP A 624 -24.47 25.18 -25.05
CA ASP A 624 -25.16 25.73 -26.21
C ASP A 624 -25.99 24.69 -26.98
N GLN A 625 -25.78 23.39 -26.69
CA GLN A 625 -26.51 22.28 -27.27
C GLN A 625 -27.35 21.66 -26.16
N THR A 626 -28.65 21.92 -26.14
CA THR A 626 -29.58 21.29 -25.19
C THR A 626 -30.41 20.28 -25.95
N GLU A 627 -30.29 19.00 -25.57
CA GLU A 627 -31.11 17.94 -26.17
C GLU A 627 -32.54 18.01 -25.63
N PHE A 628 -32.67 18.24 -24.32
CA PHE A 628 -33.96 18.25 -23.65
C PHE A 628 -34.04 19.29 -22.54
N ILE A 629 -35.17 19.99 -22.45
CA ILE A 629 -35.50 20.90 -21.34
C ILE A 629 -36.99 20.80 -21.03
N LEU A 630 -37.32 20.58 -19.76
CA LEU A 630 -38.70 20.55 -19.29
C LEU A 630 -38.82 21.17 -17.91
N THR A 631 -39.92 21.87 -17.71
CA THR A 631 -40.31 22.47 -16.44
C THR A 631 -41.61 21.83 -15.99
N LEU A 632 -41.60 21.23 -14.80
CA LEU A 632 -42.71 20.54 -14.18
C LEU A 632 -43.09 21.26 -12.89
N ASN A 633 -44.39 21.35 -12.62
CA ASN A 633 -44.94 21.99 -11.43
C ASN A 633 -45.63 20.94 -10.57
N PHE A 634 -45.28 20.90 -9.29
CA PHE A 634 -45.79 19.91 -8.34
C PHE A 634 -46.58 20.59 -7.23
N THR A 635 -47.74 20.05 -6.87
CA THR A 635 -48.55 20.51 -5.74
C THR A 635 -48.89 19.34 -4.84
N ASN A 636 -48.48 19.42 -3.57
CA ASN A 636 -48.56 18.30 -2.63
C ASN A 636 -49.11 18.73 -1.26
N GLU A 637 -49.61 17.80 -0.45
CA GLU A 637 -50.07 18.09 0.93
C GLU A 637 -48.90 18.06 1.94
N GLU A 638 -47.85 17.34 1.57
CA GLU A 638 -46.69 17.08 2.41
C GLU A 638 -45.57 18.07 2.15
N LYS A 639 -44.70 18.23 3.16
CA LYS A 639 -43.48 19.07 3.06
C LYS A 639 -42.28 18.33 2.50
N HIS A 640 -42.42 17.02 2.39
CA HIS A 640 -41.47 16.08 1.80
C HIS A 640 -42.18 15.46 0.61
N VAL A 641 -41.51 15.41 -0.54
CA VAL A 641 -42.05 14.85 -1.78
C VAL A 641 -41.04 13.87 -2.32
N ILE A 642 -41.51 12.66 -2.66
CA ILE A 642 -40.75 11.58 -3.27
C ILE A 642 -41.42 11.25 -4.59
N GLU A 643 -40.67 11.29 -5.70
CA GLU A 643 -41.21 11.04 -7.04
C GLU A 643 -40.19 10.29 -7.92
N ASP A 644 -40.73 9.40 -8.76
CA ASP A 644 -40.01 8.74 -9.85
C ASP A 644 -40.48 9.37 -11.17
N LEU A 645 -39.61 10.13 -11.84
CA LEU A 645 -39.92 10.80 -13.09
C LEU A 645 -39.44 9.96 -14.29
N GLU A 646 -40.39 9.58 -15.15
CA GLU A 646 -40.09 9.02 -16.47
C GLU A 646 -39.66 10.14 -17.44
N ILE A 647 -38.52 9.93 -18.10
CA ILE A 647 -37.99 10.81 -19.13
C ILE A 647 -37.90 9.99 -20.42
N GLU A 648 -38.69 10.38 -21.43
CA GLU A 648 -38.65 9.73 -22.74
C GLU A 648 -37.31 10.03 -23.42
N THR A 649 -36.48 8.99 -23.55
CA THR A 649 -35.11 9.04 -24.05
C THR A 649 -34.95 8.40 -25.43
N ALA A 650 -36.06 8.02 -26.08
CA ALA A 650 -36.06 7.37 -27.39
C ALA A 650 -35.33 8.17 -28.49
N ASP A 651 -35.16 9.48 -28.29
CA ASP A 651 -34.45 10.37 -29.21
C ASP A 651 -32.98 10.66 -28.79
N LEU A 652 -32.53 10.23 -27.61
CA LEU A 652 -31.13 10.41 -27.20
C LEU A 652 -30.24 9.43 -27.95
N SER A 653 -29.36 9.96 -28.80
CA SER A 653 -28.32 9.16 -29.44
C SER A 653 -27.32 8.58 -28.43
N PRO A 654 -26.63 7.49 -28.75
CA PRO A 654 -25.49 7.04 -27.95
C PRO A 654 -24.45 8.14 -27.75
N GLY A 655 -23.97 8.33 -26.52
CA GLY A 655 -23.06 9.42 -26.15
C GLY A 655 -23.08 9.76 -24.66
N LEU A 656 -22.23 10.72 -24.27
CA LEU A 656 -22.10 11.18 -22.89
C LEU A 656 -22.97 12.42 -22.65
N TYR A 657 -23.68 12.44 -21.52
CA TYR A 657 -24.64 13.48 -21.16
C TYR A 657 -24.49 13.92 -19.69
N GLU A 658 -24.93 15.15 -19.41
CA GLU A 658 -25.10 15.69 -18.06
C GLU A 658 -26.55 16.13 -17.88
N LEU A 659 -27.25 15.52 -16.93
CA LEU A 659 -28.57 15.94 -16.47
C LEU A 659 -28.41 16.95 -15.34
N VAL A 660 -28.97 18.14 -15.53
CA VAL A 660 -28.99 19.23 -14.55
C VAL A 660 -30.43 19.45 -14.11
N ALA A 661 -30.73 19.20 -12.83
CA ALA A 661 -32.04 19.40 -12.23
C ALA A 661 -32.02 20.56 -11.23
N GLN A 662 -32.90 21.54 -11.44
CA GLN A 662 -33.09 22.69 -10.58
C GLN A 662 -34.47 22.63 -9.94
N PHE A 663 -34.50 22.60 -8.61
CA PHE A 663 -35.70 22.58 -7.78
C PHE A 663 -35.88 23.97 -7.17
N THR A 664 -37.06 24.57 -7.31
CA THR A 664 -37.38 25.89 -6.76
C THR A 664 -38.69 25.81 -5.97
N ASP A 665 -38.63 26.09 -4.67
CA ASP A 665 -39.82 26.27 -3.83
C ASP A 665 -40.38 27.66 -4.12
N THR A 666 -41.62 27.71 -4.62
CA THR A 666 -42.24 28.95 -5.10
C THR A 666 -42.72 29.84 -3.95
N GLU A 667 -42.87 29.30 -2.74
CA GLU A 667 -43.31 30.07 -1.57
C GLU A 667 -42.14 30.69 -0.81
N SER A 668 -41.00 30.01 -0.77
CA SER A 668 -39.80 30.50 -0.10
C SER A 668 -38.79 31.18 -1.04
N ASP A 669 -38.99 31.08 -2.36
CA ASP A 669 -38.05 31.46 -3.43
C ASP A 669 -36.66 30.79 -3.31
N GLN A 670 -36.56 29.74 -2.49
CA GLN A 670 -35.33 28.98 -2.35
C GLN A 670 -35.17 28.03 -3.53
N SER A 671 -33.93 27.85 -3.98
CA SER A 671 -33.63 26.90 -5.06
C SER A 671 -32.41 26.04 -4.74
N LYS A 672 -32.44 24.80 -5.23
CA LYS A 672 -31.35 23.83 -5.12
C LYS A 672 -31.12 23.17 -6.47
N GLN A 673 -29.85 23.01 -6.85
CA GLN A 673 -29.47 22.33 -8.07
C GLN A 673 -28.76 21.00 -7.74
N ARG A 674 -29.02 19.98 -8.57
CA ARG A 674 -28.33 18.69 -8.58
C ARG A 674 -27.98 18.32 -10.01
N ASN A 675 -26.82 17.69 -10.20
CA ASN A 675 -26.34 17.28 -11.50
C ASN A 675 -25.94 15.80 -11.44
N ILE A 676 -26.16 15.06 -12.53
CA ILE A 676 -25.69 13.69 -12.70
C ILE A 676 -25.20 13.49 -14.14
N ARG A 677 -24.07 12.83 -14.30
CA ARG A 677 -23.54 12.45 -15.61
C ARG A 677 -23.91 11.01 -15.93
N PHE A 678 -24.18 10.73 -17.19
CA PHE A 678 -24.48 9.39 -17.68
C PHE A 678 -24.12 9.22 -19.15
N GLU A 679 -23.89 7.99 -19.57
CA GLU A 679 -23.59 7.59 -20.93
C GLU A 679 -24.70 6.70 -21.47
N VAL A 680 -25.16 6.98 -22.68
CA VAL A 680 -26.08 6.12 -23.43
C VAL A 680 -25.27 5.21 -24.34
N ILE A 681 -25.44 3.90 -24.18
CA ILE A 681 -24.66 2.86 -24.91
C ILE A 681 -25.59 1.96 -25.75
N GLU A 682 -25.12 1.49 -26.92
CA GLU A 682 -25.88 0.59 -27.81
C GLU A 682 -26.13 -0.82 -27.25
#